data_AF-A0A7V3NBH0-F1
#
_entry.id   AF-A0A7V3NBH0-F1
#
_cell.length_a   1.000
_cell.length_b   1.000
_cell.length_c   1.000
_cell.angle_alpha   90.00
_cell.angle_beta   90.00
_cell.angle_gamma   90.00
#
_symmetry.space_group_name_H-M   'P 1'
#
loop_
_entity.id
_entity.type
_entity.pdbx_description
1 polymer ?
#
loop_
_entity_poly.entity_id
_entity_poly.type
_entity_poly.pdbx_seq_one_letter_code
_entity_poly.pdbx_strand_id
1 'polypeptide(L)'
;MWGDAKLIAKDGTTIWLGDLRPVAIRVGWGQLLVDKNWQNEPLRIGTRKFEHGIWVHADSDVCYALDGNYERFEAWVGMDAARAIGVARFKVMFEDSNLSEEIWRRLSADFPQPSRWFAADVPGDHRSWLERDGDTRLEEAAIGRVLSALGAQRGGLDQQLDALRRQGTAPNDRRWLELYLRACQYRQCRALTDALGIPALGRLLDAECGPLLAPEVSPEDPRWQSLHAKIEKLAGVLNGARCPEAESLRSALEVLARAMPGRFAPLPELGQRIAAFGQREASVVSRAATGQEDALAQLAAWVAEGVQLRRQLVLSLRGMKDFLAVPAHAALEKEWAEQYEMLELDLANRPHFQRVASQTFRQAALVLPEDRDPADIVIRRTEDLLADLKQTSAKPALEPLEKELGELKRASAAIDPAAREARYVLFAEACRLRRQVAWKNPLLAFDQILFIKRHRALYNHMCDQYYGMAAAPGGGLYILSGAFGPAPKVRDVLAQAVVQRGRLKGKALSGGPSTPPPVSFDGMGNRHGQDNGGGSFLSPDLSFDAKTILFAYVENQGDTRHRHHTDPSQGHWHEGRCYHIFKVNVDGTGLEQLTDGTWNDFDPCFLPNGRIAFISERRGGYLRCGRVCPTYTLYDMAADGSDITCLSFHETNEWHPSVTHDGRIVYTRWDYVDRHGCTAHLPWITTLDGRDSRAVHGNFAPRQLRPDMELDCRAVPGSPKFVATAAPHHGQAYGSLVLIDPRVPDDDAMGPVKRLTPEVGFPESQGGAQAYGTPWPLSEDYYLCIYDAGMRRAGGFQGEAYRRGNYGIYLVDAFGNKELIYRDPEISCQSPIPVVPRPKPRVAPELVRRGPETDPAARPGLPARHPEATVALINVYDSLKPWPAGTKIKEIRVLQVLPMTVPSGGPPHETAVRVATAGDSVVPVRYVLGTAPVEEDGSAHFVVPANKELFFQAIDQEGLAVQSMRSATYLHEGERLVCLGCHEPKHRSPQPVRTTPLALRREPSRLTPDVDGTNPFSYPRLVQPVLDRHCVQCHAQHRDKAPNLAREPIVRKWYASYNSLAPQFGFHDYGDPYRTTPGQFGARASKLYELLRKGHYDVKLPPEDWHRLAVWLDCTTLFYGVYEKEGGEAQLRGETVRPTLE
;
A
#
# COMPACT_ATOMS: atom_id res chain seq x y z
N MET A 1 45.83 -6.27 2.03
CA MET A 1 46.49 -7.47 1.46
C MET A 1 46.35 -8.64 2.44
N TRP A 2 46.47 -9.85 1.92
CA TRP A 2 46.40 -11.10 2.69
C TRP A 2 47.62 -11.95 2.33
N GLY A 3 48.60 -12.06 3.24
CA GLY A 3 49.83 -12.84 3.08
C GLY A 3 49.74 -14.22 3.73
N ASP A 4 50.44 -15.22 3.18
CA ASP A 4 50.34 -16.65 3.52
C ASP A 4 48.88 -17.12 3.70
N ALA A 5 47.97 -16.61 2.87
CA ALA A 5 46.54 -16.92 2.96
C ALA A 5 46.29 -18.35 2.44
N LYS A 6 45.95 -19.28 3.33
CA LYS A 6 45.75 -20.69 3.02
C LYS A 6 44.48 -21.27 3.64
N LEU A 7 43.93 -22.25 2.95
CA LEU A 7 42.82 -23.08 3.41
C LEU A 7 43.34 -24.47 3.76
N ILE A 8 42.77 -25.07 4.79
CA ILE A 8 43.21 -26.34 5.36
C ILE A 8 42.01 -27.28 5.42
N ALA A 9 42.14 -28.43 4.76
CA ALA A 9 41.13 -29.50 4.74
C ALA A 9 41.22 -30.38 5.99
N LYS A 10 40.19 -31.22 6.20
CA LYS A 10 40.08 -32.11 7.36
C LYS A 10 41.21 -33.12 7.51
N ASP A 11 41.84 -33.50 6.39
CA ASP A 11 42.99 -34.40 6.36
C ASP A 11 44.33 -33.68 6.59
N GLY A 12 44.30 -32.36 6.83
CA GLY A 12 45.46 -31.52 7.04
C GLY A 12 46.12 -31.00 5.76
N THR A 13 45.61 -31.36 4.57
CA THR A 13 46.11 -30.80 3.31
C THR A 13 45.82 -29.31 3.22
N THR A 14 46.74 -28.56 2.61
CA THR A 14 46.65 -27.09 2.52
C THR A 14 46.68 -26.63 1.07
N ILE A 15 45.85 -25.64 0.73
CA ILE A 15 45.89 -24.93 -0.56
C ILE A 15 46.03 -23.42 -0.32
N TRP A 16 46.81 -22.73 -1.14
CA TRP A 16 46.90 -21.28 -1.07
C TRP A 16 45.65 -20.65 -1.69
N LEU A 17 45.20 -19.54 -1.10
CA LEU A 17 44.02 -18.82 -1.58
C LEU A 17 44.24 -18.26 -3.00
N GLY A 18 45.50 -18.00 -3.38
CA GLY A 18 45.89 -17.59 -4.74
C GLY A 18 45.78 -18.70 -5.79
N ASP A 19 45.82 -19.97 -5.37
CA ASP A 19 45.69 -21.13 -6.27
C ASP A 19 44.23 -21.46 -6.59
N LEU A 20 43.29 -20.95 -5.79
CA LEU A 20 41.87 -21.06 -6.07
C LEU A 20 41.39 -19.95 -7.01
N ARG A 21 40.42 -20.29 -7.85
CA ARG A 21 39.72 -19.32 -8.68
C ARG A 21 38.56 -18.70 -7.87
N PRO A 22 38.54 -17.38 -7.64
CA PRO A 22 37.40 -16.73 -6.99
C PRO A 22 36.14 -16.85 -7.85
N VAL A 23 34.98 -16.98 -7.21
CA VAL A 23 33.66 -16.93 -7.86
C VAL A 23 33.14 -15.51 -8.05
N ALA A 24 33.62 -14.56 -7.24
CA ALA A 24 33.35 -13.14 -7.43
C ALA A 24 34.54 -12.29 -7.00
N ILE A 25 34.84 -11.24 -7.78
CA ILE A 25 35.89 -10.28 -7.48
C ILE A 25 35.34 -8.87 -7.74
N ARG A 26 35.29 -8.04 -6.71
CA ARG A 26 35.14 -6.59 -6.83
C ARG A 26 36.40 -5.96 -6.27
N VAL A 27 37.07 -5.12 -7.05
CA VAL A 27 38.19 -4.33 -6.54
C VAL A 27 37.89 -2.86 -6.67
N GLY A 28 38.06 -2.09 -5.59
CA GLY A 28 37.78 -0.65 -5.59
C GLY A 28 38.68 0.11 -6.57
N TRP A 29 39.87 -0.42 -6.85
CA TRP A 29 40.78 0.07 -7.88
C TRP A 29 41.78 -1.02 -8.29
N GLY A 30 42.11 -1.10 -9.58
CA GLY A 30 43.06 -2.08 -10.12
C GLY A 30 42.44 -3.45 -10.40
N GLN A 31 43.16 -4.51 -10.06
CA GLN A 31 42.74 -5.91 -10.20
C GLN A 31 43.20 -6.72 -8.98
N LEU A 32 42.63 -7.92 -8.80
CA LEU A 32 43.18 -8.91 -7.86
C LEU A 32 44.57 -9.33 -8.35
N LEU A 33 45.58 -9.21 -7.49
CA LEU A 33 46.94 -9.66 -7.77
C LEU A 33 47.29 -10.80 -6.82
N VAL A 34 47.98 -11.80 -7.34
CA VAL A 34 48.44 -12.99 -6.59
C VAL A 34 49.96 -12.90 -6.44
N ASP A 35 50.44 -13.12 -5.21
CA ASP A 35 51.85 -13.17 -4.81
C ASP A 35 52.69 -11.91 -5.07
N LYS A 36 52.02 -10.82 -5.47
CA LYS A 36 52.67 -9.54 -5.78
C LYS A 36 51.75 -8.35 -5.50
N ASN A 37 52.36 -7.19 -5.25
CA ASN A 37 51.66 -5.92 -5.11
C ASN A 37 51.48 -5.18 -6.46
N TRP A 38 50.84 -4.02 -6.41
CA TRP A 38 50.57 -3.16 -7.57
C TRP A 38 51.83 -2.63 -8.29
N GLN A 39 53.01 -2.69 -7.65
CA GLN A 39 54.31 -2.35 -8.24
C GLN A 39 55.04 -3.59 -8.79
N ASN A 40 54.39 -4.75 -8.79
CA ASN A 40 54.97 -6.04 -9.17
C ASN A 40 56.13 -6.48 -8.25
N GLU A 41 56.11 -6.03 -6.98
CA GLU A 41 57.04 -6.44 -5.92
C GLU A 41 56.40 -7.49 -4.99
N PRO A 42 57.19 -8.28 -4.23
CA PRO A 42 56.66 -9.24 -3.26
C PRO A 42 55.75 -8.60 -2.19
N LEU A 43 54.77 -9.36 -1.71
CA LEU A 43 53.83 -8.91 -0.68
C LEU A 43 54.53 -8.64 0.66
N ARG A 44 54.19 -7.52 1.32
CA ARG A 44 54.81 -7.09 2.58
C ARG A 44 53.83 -6.44 3.55
N ILE A 45 53.77 -6.94 4.78
CA ILE A 45 53.05 -6.32 5.91
C ILE A 45 54.08 -5.95 6.98
N GLY A 46 54.25 -4.66 7.25
CA GLY A 46 55.33 -4.16 8.10
C GLY A 46 56.71 -4.57 7.56
N THR A 47 57.53 -5.22 8.37
CA THR A 47 58.85 -5.73 7.97
C THR A 47 58.82 -7.14 7.38
N ARG A 48 57.69 -7.87 7.50
CA ARG A 48 57.56 -9.26 7.05
C ARG A 48 57.22 -9.31 5.56
N LYS A 49 57.92 -10.20 4.83
CA LYS A 49 57.66 -10.54 3.43
C LYS A 49 56.85 -11.84 3.36
N PHE A 50 56.00 -11.96 2.35
CA PHE A 50 55.18 -13.13 2.09
C PHE A 50 55.43 -13.61 0.65
N GLU A 51 55.63 -14.92 0.49
CA GLU A 51 55.80 -15.55 -0.82
C GLU A 51 54.44 -15.85 -1.46
N HIS A 52 53.44 -16.16 -0.65
CA HIS A 52 52.09 -16.47 -1.11
C HIS A 52 51.07 -15.47 -0.56
N GLY A 53 50.05 -15.13 -1.35
CA GLY A 53 48.95 -14.29 -0.89
C GLY A 53 48.21 -13.55 -1.99
N ILE A 54 47.27 -12.71 -1.58
CA ILE A 54 46.49 -11.87 -2.49
C ILE A 54 46.55 -10.39 -2.12
N TRP A 55 46.54 -9.55 -3.14
CA TRP A 55 46.53 -8.10 -3.04
C TRP A 55 45.34 -7.51 -3.78
N VAL A 56 44.65 -6.60 -3.09
CA VAL A 56 43.54 -5.79 -3.61
C VAL A 56 43.61 -4.40 -2.97
N HIS A 57 43.07 -3.40 -3.67
CA HIS A 57 42.92 -2.04 -3.13
C HIS A 57 41.80 -1.98 -2.07
N ALA A 58 41.70 -0.88 -1.32
CA ALA A 58 40.54 -0.62 -0.45
C ALA A 58 39.22 -0.53 -1.25
N ASP A 59 38.10 -0.84 -0.57
CA ASP A 59 36.74 -1.10 -1.08
C ASP A 59 36.60 -2.30 -2.05
N SER A 60 37.25 -3.41 -1.69
CA SER A 60 37.27 -4.65 -2.49
C SER A 60 36.66 -5.86 -1.77
N ASP A 61 36.00 -6.73 -2.54
CA ASP A 61 35.42 -8.01 -2.12
C ASP A 61 36.00 -9.15 -2.99
N VAL A 62 36.43 -10.25 -2.38
CA VAL A 62 36.90 -11.46 -3.11
C VAL A 62 36.22 -12.69 -2.49
N CYS A 63 35.48 -13.44 -3.29
CA CYS A 63 34.67 -14.58 -2.85
C CYS A 63 35.16 -15.86 -3.48
N TYR A 64 35.24 -16.95 -2.71
CA TYR A 64 35.67 -18.26 -3.15
C TYR A 64 34.58 -19.29 -2.85
N ALA A 65 34.32 -20.20 -3.80
CA ALA A 65 33.56 -21.42 -3.51
C ALA A 65 34.49 -22.41 -2.85
N LEU A 66 34.09 -22.91 -1.67
CA LEU A 66 34.91 -23.81 -0.85
C LEU A 66 34.35 -25.25 -0.83
N ASP A 67 33.13 -25.45 -1.32
CA ASP A 67 32.44 -26.73 -1.49
C ASP A 67 32.46 -27.66 -0.26
N GLY A 68 32.55 -27.07 0.94
CA GLY A 68 32.64 -27.80 2.21
C GLY A 68 33.94 -28.57 2.43
N ASN A 69 34.96 -28.37 1.58
CA ASN A 69 36.20 -29.16 1.60
C ASN A 69 37.20 -28.72 2.68
N TYR A 70 37.06 -27.50 3.20
CA TYR A 70 38.03 -26.89 4.10
C TYR A 70 37.40 -26.57 5.46
N GLU A 71 38.11 -26.83 6.54
CA GLU A 71 37.64 -26.58 7.92
C GLU A 71 38.33 -25.40 8.60
N ARG A 72 39.44 -24.93 8.02
CA ARG A 72 40.23 -23.84 8.61
C ARG A 72 40.84 -22.93 7.54
N PHE A 73 40.79 -21.62 7.80
CA PHE A 73 41.45 -20.58 7.01
C PHE A 73 42.48 -19.86 7.88
N GLU A 74 43.69 -19.71 7.38
CA GLU A 74 44.80 -19.01 8.06
C GLU A 74 45.41 -17.97 7.13
N ALA A 75 45.63 -16.75 7.61
CA ALA A 75 46.28 -15.68 6.84
C ALA A 75 46.91 -14.61 7.75
N TRP A 76 47.91 -13.92 7.21
CA TRP A 76 48.40 -12.62 7.71
C TRP A 76 47.69 -11.50 6.98
N VAL A 77 47.24 -10.48 7.71
CA VAL A 77 46.40 -9.43 7.11
C VAL A 77 46.90 -8.05 7.52
N GLY A 78 46.96 -7.15 6.54
CA GLY A 78 47.43 -5.80 6.80
C GLY A 78 47.47 -4.93 5.55
N MET A 79 47.89 -3.69 5.75
CA MET A 79 48.22 -2.78 4.65
C MET A 79 49.59 -3.12 4.06
N ASP A 80 49.75 -2.84 2.77
CA ASP A 80 51.02 -2.98 2.09
C ASP A 80 52.07 -2.05 2.71
N ALA A 81 53.26 -2.58 3.01
CA ALA A 81 54.38 -1.81 3.53
C ALA A 81 54.78 -0.64 2.59
N ALA A 82 54.56 -0.78 1.27
CA ALA A 82 54.81 0.29 0.31
C ALA A 82 53.85 1.49 0.47
N ARG A 83 52.70 1.32 1.16
CA ARG A 83 51.68 2.36 1.38
C ARG A 83 50.89 2.15 2.69
N ALA A 84 51.59 2.20 3.83
CA ALA A 84 51.00 1.97 5.16
C ALA A 84 50.37 3.22 5.82
N ILE A 85 49.85 4.18 5.04
CA ILE A 85 49.43 5.52 5.52
C ILE A 85 47.91 5.68 5.74
N GLY A 86 47.17 4.59 6.00
CA GLY A 86 45.71 4.62 6.15
C GLY A 86 45.18 3.72 7.27
N VAL A 87 43.85 3.63 7.38
CA VAL A 87 43.17 2.63 8.21
C VAL A 87 42.29 1.79 7.29
N ALA A 88 42.49 0.48 7.33
CA ALA A 88 41.69 -0.48 6.56
C ALA A 88 41.04 -1.48 7.51
N ARG A 89 39.76 -1.76 7.30
CA ARG A 89 39.05 -2.85 7.98
C ARG A 89 39.09 -4.08 7.08
N PHE A 90 39.65 -5.17 7.59
CA PHE A 90 39.62 -6.47 6.94
C PHE A 90 38.53 -7.31 7.57
N LYS A 91 37.72 -7.98 6.74
CA LYS A 91 36.62 -8.82 7.21
C LYS A 91 36.70 -10.14 6.47
N VAL A 92 36.85 -11.24 7.21
CA VAL A 92 36.57 -12.59 6.70
C VAL A 92 35.14 -12.90 7.11
N MET A 93 34.29 -13.21 6.14
CA MET A 93 32.90 -13.59 6.39
C MET A 93 32.74 -15.04 5.99
N PHE A 94 32.33 -15.85 6.96
CA PHE A 94 31.70 -17.14 6.71
C PHE A 94 30.21 -16.85 6.75
N GLU A 95 29.69 -16.41 5.63
CA GLU A 95 28.30 -15.99 5.56
C GLU A 95 27.44 -17.20 5.21
N ASP A 96 26.54 -17.57 6.13
CA ASP A 96 25.23 -18.15 5.82
C ASP A 96 24.29 -17.05 5.27
N SER A 97 24.86 -16.04 4.61
CA SER A 97 24.07 -15.01 3.92
C SER A 97 23.37 -15.69 2.77
N ASN A 98 22.15 -15.25 2.48
CA ASN A 98 21.47 -15.63 1.27
C ASN A 98 22.21 -15.01 0.07
N LEU A 99 23.32 -15.62 -0.35
CA LEU A 99 24.19 -15.17 -1.44
C LEU A 99 23.35 -14.99 -2.72
N SER A 100 22.30 -15.79 -2.86
CA SER A 100 21.28 -15.66 -3.89
C SER A 100 20.60 -14.29 -3.90
N GLU A 101 20.36 -13.64 -2.75
CA GLU A 101 19.74 -12.30 -2.68
C GLU A 101 20.68 -11.21 -3.20
N GLU A 102 21.95 -11.24 -2.81
CA GLU A 102 22.94 -10.25 -3.27
C GLU A 102 23.29 -10.47 -4.75
N ILE A 103 23.46 -11.73 -5.17
CA ILE A 103 23.65 -12.07 -6.59
C ILE A 103 22.41 -11.65 -7.38
N TRP A 104 21.20 -11.91 -6.88
CA TRP A 104 19.96 -11.49 -7.54
C TRP A 104 19.83 -9.98 -7.66
N ARG A 105 20.20 -9.23 -6.61
CA ARG A 105 20.22 -7.77 -6.61
C ARG A 105 21.17 -7.23 -7.69
N ARG A 106 22.35 -7.86 -7.85
CA ARG A 106 23.33 -7.50 -8.90
C ARG A 106 22.81 -7.86 -10.29
N LEU A 107 22.32 -9.09 -10.49
CA LEU A 107 21.70 -9.50 -11.74
C LEU A 107 20.56 -8.55 -12.14
N SER A 108 19.74 -8.13 -11.17
CA SER A 108 18.66 -7.17 -11.40
C SER A 108 19.14 -5.76 -11.75
N ALA A 109 20.37 -5.39 -11.35
CA ALA A 109 20.97 -4.11 -11.72
C ALA A 109 21.64 -4.16 -13.10
N ASP A 110 22.37 -5.24 -13.38
CA ASP A 110 23.14 -5.43 -14.62
C ASP A 110 22.22 -5.84 -15.79
N PHE A 111 21.17 -6.63 -15.50
CA PHE A 111 20.21 -7.16 -16.46
C PHE A 111 18.76 -6.86 -16.03
N PRO A 112 18.39 -5.57 -15.91
CA PRO A 112 17.13 -5.17 -15.29
C PRO A 112 15.89 -5.72 -16.00
N GLN A 113 15.95 -5.91 -17.32
CA GLN A 113 14.82 -6.44 -18.09
C GLN A 113 14.74 -7.98 -18.00
N PRO A 114 15.80 -8.76 -18.30
CA PRO A 114 15.81 -10.20 -18.06
C PRO A 114 15.42 -10.61 -16.64
N SER A 115 15.95 -9.94 -15.61
CA SER A 115 15.65 -10.26 -14.21
C SER A 115 14.19 -9.96 -13.86
N ARG A 116 13.59 -8.89 -14.39
CA ARG A 116 12.16 -8.61 -14.22
C ARG A 116 11.29 -9.68 -14.85
N TRP A 117 11.62 -10.13 -16.07
CA TRP A 117 10.88 -11.23 -16.70
C TRP A 117 10.96 -12.50 -15.87
N PHE A 118 12.16 -12.88 -15.44
CA PHE A 118 12.37 -14.11 -14.70
C PHE A 118 11.69 -14.11 -13.33
N ALA A 119 11.74 -13.00 -12.58
CA ALA A 119 11.01 -12.85 -11.33
C ALA A 119 9.48 -12.93 -11.51
N ALA A 120 8.95 -12.40 -12.62
CA ALA A 120 7.53 -12.46 -12.93
C ALA A 120 7.08 -13.86 -13.35
N ASP A 121 7.94 -14.60 -14.07
CA ASP A 121 7.64 -15.94 -14.57
C ASP A 121 7.87 -17.05 -13.54
N VAL A 122 8.69 -16.77 -12.52
CA VAL A 122 9.00 -17.70 -11.42
C VAL A 122 8.78 -16.99 -10.07
N PRO A 123 7.54 -16.55 -9.76
CA PRO A 123 7.27 -15.77 -8.56
C PRO A 123 7.50 -16.64 -7.31
N GLY A 124 8.24 -16.11 -6.34
CA GLY A 124 8.56 -16.80 -5.09
C GLY A 124 9.73 -17.79 -5.16
N ASP A 125 10.07 -18.32 -6.34
CA ASP A 125 11.13 -19.36 -6.51
C ASP A 125 12.32 -18.89 -7.38
N HIS A 126 12.27 -17.71 -8.03
CA HIS A 126 13.35 -17.19 -8.90
C HIS A 126 14.73 -17.07 -8.23
N ARG A 127 14.80 -16.93 -6.91
CA ARG A 127 16.08 -16.86 -6.17
C ARG A 127 16.72 -18.24 -6.00
N SER A 128 15.92 -19.31 -5.90
CA SER A 128 16.45 -20.67 -5.77
C SER A 128 17.14 -21.13 -7.06
N TRP A 129 16.93 -20.44 -8.18
CA TRP A 129 17.70 -20.61 -9.40
C TRP A 129 19.22 -20.47 -9.18
N LEU A 130 19.62 -19.64 -8.22
CA LEU A 130 21.04 -19.42 -7.89
C LEU A 130 21.61 -20.46 -6.92
N GLU A 131 20.76 -21.33 -6.38
CA GLU A 131 21.07 -22.27 -5.31
C GLU A 131 21.00 -23.74 -5.77
N ARG A 132 20.44 -24.00 -6.96
CA ARG A 132 20.23 -25.35 -7.49
C ARG A 132 21.32 -25.72 -8.48
N ASP A 133 22.09 -26.75 -8.15
CA ASP A 133 22.89 -27.50 -9.11
C ASP A 133 22.21 -28.86 -9.37
N GLY A 134 21.75 -29.09 -10.60
CA GLY A 134 21.50 -30.46 -11.08
C GLY A 134 20.13 -30.82 -11.66
N ASP A 135 19.14 -29.92 -11.80
CA ASP A 135 17.92 -30.20 -12.58
C ASP A 135 17.39 -29.01 -13.40
N THR A 136 16.59 -29.31 -14.43
CA THR A 136 16.04 -28.34 -15.41
C THR A 136 14.62 -27.86 -15.08
N ARG A 137 14.07 -28.21 -13.89
CA ARG A 137 12.64 -28.02 -13.61
C ARG A 137 12.24 -26.55 -13.62
N LEU A 138 13.14 -25.68 -13.18
CA LEU A 138 12.86 -24.25 -13.05
C LEU A 138 12.92 -23.55 -14.42
N GLU A 139 13.91 -23.89 -15.25
CA GLU A 139 14.05 -23.46 -16.64
C GLU A 139 12.81 -23.88 -17.46
N GLU A 140 12.43 -25.15 -17.34
CA GLU A 140 11.25 -25.69 -18.00
C GLU A 140 9.95 -25.03 -17.51
N ALA A 141 9.83 -24.75 -16.23
CA ALA A 141 8.68 -24.03 -15.67
C ALA A 141 8.62 -22.59 -16.17
N ALA A 142 9.75 -21.88 -16.20
CA ALA A 142 9.85 -20.50 -16.69
C ALA A 142 9.48 -20.43 -18.17
N ILE A 143 10.12 -21.24 -19.02
CA ILE A 143 9.82 -21.31 -20.46
C ILE A 143 8.38 -21.77 -20.68
N GLY A 144 7.92 -22.79 -19.96
CA GLY A 144 6.55 -23.29 -20.04
C GLY A 144 5.51 -22.23 -19.73
N ARG A 145 5.76 -21.36 -18.74
CA ARG A 145 4.88 -20.24 -18.43
C ARG A 145 4.85 -19.19 -19.54
N VAL A 146 6.01 -18.84 -20.12
CA VAL A 146 6.09 -17.94 -21.27
C VAL A 146 5.32 -18.51 -22.47
N LEU A 147 5.52 -19.80 -22.78
CA LEU A 147 4.82 -20.49 -23.86
C LEU A 147 3.31 -20.61 -23.62
N SER A 148 2.90 -20.80 -22.37
CA SER A 148 1.48 -20.78 -22.00
C SER A 148 0.87 -19.40 -22.24
N ALA A 149 1.59 -18.32 -21.93
CA ALA A 149 1.14 -16.96 -22.19
C ALA A 149 1.04 -16.64 -23.69
N LEU A 150 1.87 -17.28 -24.54
CA LEU A 150 1.82 -17.16 -26.00
C LEU A 150 0.69 -17.97 -26.67
N GLY A 151 -0.01 -18.84 -25.93
CA GLY A 151 -1.13 -19.61 -26.46
C GLY A 151 -0.73 -20.57 -27.59
N ALA A 152 -1.49 -20.57 -28.68
CA ALA A 152 -1.26 -21.45 -29.85
C ALA A 152 -0.16 -20.95 -30.80
N GLN A 153 0.23 -19.67 -30.71
CA GLN A 153 1.17 -19.05 -31.64
C GLN A 153 2.60 -19.02 -31.06
N ARG A 154 3.15 -20.21 -30.81
CA ARG A 154 4.45 -20.39 -30.13
C ARG A 154 5.67 -20.30 -31.05
N GLY A 155 5.46 -20.17 -32.37
CA GLY A 155 6.55 -19.98 -33.34
C GLY A 155 7.62 -21.09 -33.33
N GLY A 156 7.27 -22.33 -32.95
CA GLY A 156 8.19 -23.47 -32.85
C GLY A 156 9.08 -23.49 -31.60
N LEU A 157 8.89 -22.57 -30.65
CA LEU A 157 9.65 -22.55 -29.38
C LEU A 157 9.35 -23.75 -28.48
N ASP A 158 8.14 -24.31 -28.58
CA ASP A 158 7.75 -25.56 -27.91
C ASP A 158 8.52 -26.76 -28.45
N GLN A 159 8.74 -26.82 -29.77
CA GLN A 159 9.57 -27.85 -30.40
C GLN A 159 11.04 -27.74 -29.98
N GLN A 160 11.54 -26.52 -29.79
CA GLN A 160 12.89 -26.29 -29.24
C GLN A 160 13.00 -26.74 -27.78
N LEU A 161 11.99 -26.44 -26.96
CA LEU A 161 11.92 -26.93 -25.57
C LEU A 161 11.93 -28.47 -25.53
N ASP A 162 11.12 -29.11 -26.37
CA ASP A 162 11.07 -30.58 -26.47
C ASP A 162 12.36 -31.18 -27.07
N ALA A 163 13.09 -30.44 -27.90
CA ALA A 163 14.41 -30.84 -28.37
C ALA A 163 15.43 -30.82 -27.23
N LEU A 164 15.46 -29.77 -26.40
CA LEU A 164 16.35 -29.70 -25.22
C LEU A 164 16.11 -30.84 -24.25
N ARG A 165 14.83 -31.16 -23.99
CA ARG A 165 14.40 -32.32 -23.18
C ARG A 165 14.90 -33.64 -23.74
N ARG A 166 14.63 -33.91 -25.02
CA ARG A 166 15.02 -35.17 -25.68
C ARG A 166 16.54 -35.36 -25.76
N GLN A 167 17.28 -34.27 -25.87
CA GLN A 167 18.75 -34.30 -25.91
C GLN A 167 19.39 -34.50 -24.54
N GLY A 168 18.63 -34.50 -23.44
CA GLY A 168 19.18 -34.58 -22.09
C GLY A 168 20.10 -33.41 -21.78
N THR A 169 19.73 -32.21 -22.24
CA THR A 169 20.56 -31.00 -22.10
C THR A 169 20.81 -30.69 -20.62
N ALA A 170 22.07 -30.46 -20.24
CA ALA A 170 22.45 -30.22 -18.86
C ALA A 170 21.75 -28.97 -18.28
N PRO A 171 21.43 -28.93 -16.97
CA PRO A 171 20.80 -27.80 -16.29
C PRO A 171 21.51 -26.45 -16.52
N ASN A 172 22.84 -26.45 -16.51
CA ASN A 172 23.66 -25.24 -16.64
C ASN A 172 24.01 -24.90 -18.10
N ASP A 173 23.36 -25.54 -19.07
CA ASP A 173 23.58 -25.26 -20.49
C ASP A 173 22.90 -23.95 -20.88
N ARG A 174 23.68 -23.03 -21.49
CA ARG A 174 23.21 -21.71 -21.93
C ARG A 174 21.98 -21.75 -22.82
N ARG A 175 21.73 -22.85 -23.53
CA ARG A 175 20.59 -22.99 -24.45
C ARG A 175 19.24 -22.86 -23.74
N TRP A 176 19.15 -23.19 -22.45
CA TRP A 176 17.94 -22.94 -21.65
C TRP A 176 17.66 -21.46 -21.49
N LEU A 177 18.67 -20.68 -21.09
CA LEU A 177 18.57 -19.23 -20.95
C LEU A 177 18.30 -18.55 -22.30
N GLU A 178 19.00 -18.96 -23.35
CA GLU A 178 18.79 -18.41 -24.70
C GLU A 178 17.36 -18.66 -25.21
N LEU A 179 16.83 -19.86 -25.01
CA LEU A 179 15.43 -20.17 -25.35
C LEU A 179 14.45 -19.33 -24.51
N TYR A 180 14.68 -19.21 -23.21
CA TYR A 180 13.85 -18.40 -22.31
C TYR A 180 13.84 -16.92 -22.73
N LEU A 181 15.00 -16.33 -22.99
CA LEU A 181 15.11 -14.93 -23.40
C LEU A 181 14.48 -14.69 -24.78
N ARG A 182 14.69 -15.57 -25.77
CA ARG A 182 13.98 -15.47 -27.07
C ARG A 182 12.47 -15.57 -26.90
N ALA A 183 11.99 -16.49 -26.07
CA ALA A 183 10.57 -16.61 -25.78
C ALA A 183 10.01 -15.34 -25.11
N CYS A 184 10.78 -14.71 -24.21
CA CYS A 184 10.41 -13.44 -23.58
C CYS A 184 10.39 -12.28 -24.57
N GLN A 185 11.39 -12.16 -25.44
CA GLN A 185 11.42 -11.15 -26.51
C GLN A 185 10.21 -11.31 -27.42
N TYR A 186 9.90 -12.54 -27.83
CA TYR A 186 8.74 -12.81 -28.66
C TYR A 186 7.43 -12.49 -27.95
N ARG A 187 7.28 -12.87 -26.67
CA ARG A 187 6.13 -12.47 -25.85
C ARG A 187 5.99 -10.96 -25.74
N GLN A 188 7.07 -10.22 -25.57
CA GLN A 188 7.05 -8.76 -25.54
C GLN A 188 6.64 -8.18 -26.91
N CYS A 189 7.26 -8.64 -28.00
CA CYS A 189 6.89 -8.25 -29.36
C CYS A 189 5.41 -8.51 -29.63
N ARG A 190 4.90 -9.71 -29.29
CA ARG A 190 3.48 -10.07 -29.40
C ARG A 190 2.58 -9.12 -28.62
N ALA A 191 2.92 -8.85 -27.36
CA ALA A 191 2.15 -7.92 -26.55
C ALA A 191 2.12 -6.52 -27.17
N LEU A 192 3.24 -6.06 -27.74
CA LEU A 192 3.33 -4.77 -28.43
C LEU A 192 2.57 -4.76 -29.76
N THR A 193 2.64 -5.81 -30.57
CA THR A 193 1.92 -5.90 -31.86
C THR A 193 0.42 -6.06 -31.66
N ASP A 194 -0.01 -6.87 -30.70
CA ASP A 194 -1.41 -7.03 -30.32
C ASP A 194 -1.99 -5.70 -29.81
N ALA A 195 -1.17 -4.89 -29.12
CA ALA A 195 -1.54 -3.55 -28.66
C ALA A 195 -1.75 -2.53 -29.80
N LEU A 196 -1.25 -2.78 -31.02
CA LEU A 196 -1.49 -1.90 -32.17
C LEU A 196 -2.96 -1.96 -32.63
N GLY A 197 -3.69 -3.02 -32.32
CA GLY A 197 -5.13 -3.10 -32.60
C GLY A 197 -5.49 -3.18 -34.10
N ILE A 198 -4.56 -3.59 -34.96
CA ILE A 198 -4.76 -3.79 -36.40
C ILE A 198 -4.28 -5.21 -36.75
N PRO A 199 -5.18 -6.22 -36.84
CA PRO A 199 -4.79 -7.63 -36.99
C PRO A 199 -3.90 -7.91 -38.21
N ALA A 200 -4.18 -7.27 -39.36
CA ALA A 200 -3.37 -7.42 -40.56
C ALA A 200 -1.93 -6.90 -40.37
N LEU A 201 -1.76 -5.78 -39.68
CA LEU A 201 -0.44 -5.23 -39.34
C LEU A 201 0.27 -6.12 -38.32
N GLY A 202 -0.45 -6.61 -37.31
CA GLY A 202 0.05 -7.56 -36.32
C GLY A 202 0.60 -8.82 -36.97
N ARG A 203 -0.12 -9.42 -37.94
CA ARG A 203 0.35 -10.60 -38.70
C ARG A 203 1.64 -10.34 -39.49
N LEU A 204 1.78 -9.16 -40.11
CA LEU A 204 2.99 -8.81 -40.86
C LEU A 204 4.20 -8.64 -39.94
N LEU A 205 4.03 -7.96 -38.82
CA LEU A 205 5.09 -7.75 -37.83
C LEU A 205 5.45 -9.06 -37.11
N ASP A 206 4.46 -9.92 -36.85
CA ASP A 206 4.67 -11.25 -36.29
C ASP A 206 5.48 -12.16 -37.23
N ALA A 207 5.27 -12.04 -38.55
CA ALA A 207 6.07 -12.76 -39.53
C ALA A 207 7.55 -12.35 -39.50
N GLU A 208 7.87 -11.10 -39.11
CA GLU A 208 9.25 -10.65 -38.90
C GLU A 208 9.90 -11.28 -37.66
N CYS A 209 9.11 -11.71 -36.67
CA CYS A 209 9.61 -12.45 -35.51
C CYS A 209 10.10 -13.85 -35.89
N GLY A 210 9.47 -14.50 -36.87
CA GLY A 210 9.73 -15.91 -37.23
C GLY A 210 11.22 -16.25 -37.39
N PRO A 211 11.98 -15.54 -38.25
CA PRO A 211 13.42 -15.75 -38.40
C PRO A 211 14.23 -15.50 -37.11
N LEU A 212 13.75 -14.68 -36.18
CA LEU A 212 14.42 -14.37 -34.91
C LEU A 212 14.21 -15.45 -33.83
N LEU A 213 13.24 -16.35 -34.03
CA LEU A 213 12.96 -17.46 -33.13
C LEU A 213 13.88 -18.66 -33.37
N ALA A 214 14.65 -18.67 -34.46
CA ALA A 214 15.51 -19.79 -34.81
C ALA A 214 16.57 -20.06 -33.72
N PRO A 215 16.89 -21.34 -33.43
CA PRO A 215 17.76 -21.71 -32.30
C PRO A 215 19.18 -21.14 -32.39
N GLU A 216 19.65 -20.81 -33.59
CA GLU A 216 20.94 -20.19 -33.89
C GLU A 216 20.98 -18.67 -33.70
N VAL A 217 19.83 -18.00 -33.56
CA VAL A 217 19.75 -16.54 -33.43
C VAL A 217 19.89 -16.13 -31.97
N SER A 218 20.78 -15.17 -31.68
CA SER A 218 20.97 -14.66 -30.33
C SER A 218 19.71 -13.96 -29.79
N PRO A 219 19.34 -14.12 -28.51
CA PRO A 219 18.30 -13.30 -27.87
C PRO A 219 18.62 -11.80 -27.85
N GLU A 220 19.89 -11.45 -28.03
CA GLU A 220 20.41 -10.08 -28.11
C GLU A 220 20.56 -9.59 -29.56
N ASP A 221 20.05 -10.34 -30.55
CA ASP A 221 20.11 -9.92 -31.95
C ASP A 221 19.52 -8.50 -32.12
N PRO A 222 20.27 -7.55 -32.71
CA PRO A 222 19.83 -6.15 -32.82
C PRO A 222 18.52 -5.98 -33.60
N ARG A 223 18.10 -6.98 -34.38
CA ARG A 223 16.81 -6.99 -35.06
C ARG A 223 15.63 -7.01 -34.07
N TRP A 224 15.78 -7.55 -32.86
CA TRP A 224 14.76 -7.42 -31.81
C TRP A 224 14.55 -5.96 -31.41
N GLN A 225 15.63 -5.21 -31.17
CA GLN A 225 15.57 -3.79 -30.83
C GLN A 225 15.00 -2.97 -31.99
N SER A 226 15.41 -3.27 -33.23
CA SER A 226 14.87 -2.61 -34.42
C SER A 226 13.37 -2.86 -34.59
N LEU A 227 12.90 -4.09 -34.32
CA LEU A 227 11.50 -4.45 -34.38
C LEU A 227 10.69 -3.76 -33.27
N HIS A 228 11.21 -3.74 -32.03
CA HIS A 228 10.60 -3.00 -30.93
C HIS A 228 10.47 -1.50 -31.25
N ALA A 229 11.55 -0.84 -31.67
CA ALA A 229 11.52 0.58 -32.03
C ALA A 229 10.52 0.87 -33.17
N LYS A 230 10.40 -0.05 -34.14
CA LYS A 230 9.44 0.04 -35.23
C LYS A 230 7.99 -0.11 -34.73
N ILE A 231 7.71 -1.08 -33.86
CA ILE A 231 6.40 -1.28 -33.26
C ILE A 231 6.05 -0.08 -32.37
N GLU A 232 7.00 0.46 -31.60
CA GLU A 232 6.81 1.66 -30.79
C GLU A 232 6.54 2.90 -31.65
N LYS A 233 7.24 3.08 -32.78
CA LYS A 233 6.96 4.15 -33.74
C LYS A 233 5.53 4.02 -34.30
N LEU A 234 5.11 2.82 -34.67
CA LEU A 234 3.73 2.54 -35.11
C LEU A 234 2.72 2.82 -34.00
N ALA A 235 2.98 2.37 -32.77
CA ALA A 235 2.11 2.60 -31.62
C ALA A 235 1.95 4.10 -31.31
N GLY A 236 3.05 4.87 -31.40
CA GLY A 236 3.04 6.32 -31.23
C GLY A 236 2.22 7.05 -32.30
N VAL A 237 2.28 6.57 -33.55
CA VAL A 237 1.47 7.10 -34.66
C VAL A 237 -0.01 6.78 -34.48
N LEU A 238 -0.34 5.58 -34.01
CA LEU A 238 -1.72 5.13 -33.78
C LEU A 238 -2.34 5.73 -32.52
N ASN A 239 -1.51 6.13 -31.54
CA ASN A 239 -1.95 6.70 -30.27
C ASN A 239 -3.05 5.88 -29.57
N GLY A 240 -2.93 4.54 -29.64
CA GLY A 240 -3.88 3.59 -29.07
C GLY A 240 -5.20 3.41 -29.83
N ALA A 241 -5.38 4.03 -31.00
CA ALA A 241 -6.58 3.88 -31.81
C ALA A 241 -6.65 2.49 -32.45
N ARG A 242 -7.70 1.71 -32.13
CA ARG A 242 -8.01 0.45 -32.83
C ARG A 242 -8.82 0.72 -34.10
N CYS A 243 -8.37 0.18 -35.21
CA CYS A 243 -9.07 0.30 -36.49
C CYS A 243 -9.94 -0.93 -36.77
N PRO A 244 -11.24 -0.75 -37.07
CA PRO A 244 -12.06 -1.86 -37.55
C PRO A 244 -11.64 -2.30 -38.96
N GLU A 245 -11.75 -3.61 -39.25
CA GLU A 245 -11.55 -4.15 -40.60
C GLU A 245 -12.74 -3.80 -41.51
N ALA A 246 -12.47 -3.55 -42.79
CA ALA A 246 -13.50 -3.10 -43.73
C ALA A 246 -14.65 -4.11 -43.91
N GLU A 247 -14.34 -5.42 -43.91
CA GLU A 247 -15.35 -6.48 -44.01
C GLU A 247 -16.24 -6.54 -42.76
N SER A 248 -15.67 -6.30 -41.58
CA SER A 248 -16.42 -6.25 -40.31
C SER A 248 -17.42 -5.08 -40.30
N LEU A 249 -17.01 -3.90 -40.80
CA LEU A 249 -17.90 -2.75 -40.97
C LEU A 249 -19.03 -3.02 -41.97
N ARG A 250 -18.72 -3.70 -43.10
CA ARG A 250 -19.72 -4.07 -44.11
C ARG A 250 -20.73 -5.06 -43.54
N SER A 251 -20.25 -6.13 -42.92
CA SER A 251 -21.09 -7.14 -42.27
C SER A 251 -22.00 -6.50 -41.22
N ALA A 252 -21.48 -5.54 -40.45
CA ALA A 252 -22.28 -4.82 -39.47
C ALA A 252 -23.48 -4.07 -40.07
N LEU A 253 -23.35 -3.43 -41.24
CA LEU A 253 -24.47 -2.75 -41.91
C LEU A 253 -25.63 -3.72 -42.19
N GLU A 254 -25.33 -4.88 -42.74
CA GLU A 254 -26.34 -5.88 -43.12
C GLU A 254 -26.99 -6.53 -41.90
N VAL A 255 -26.18 -6.88 -40.91
CA VAL A 255 -26.62 -7.53 -39.67
C VAL A 255 -27.49 -6.57 -38.85
N LEU A 256 -27.09 -5.31 -38.68
CA LEU A 256 -27.85 -4.31 -37.92
C LEU A 256 -29.17 -3.95 -38.60
N ALA A 257 -29.18 -3.77 -39.93
CA ALA A 257 -30.41 -3.46 -40.68
C ALA A 257 -31.46 -4.57 -40.54
N ARG A 258 -31.03 -5.84 -40.50
CA ARG A 258 -31.92 -6.99 -40.30
C ARG A 258 -32.36 -7.17 -38.84
N ALA A 259 -31.46 -6.99 -37.88
CA ALA A 259 -31.74 -7.24 -36.47
C ALA A 259 -32.51 -6.09 -35.80
N MET A 260 -32.38 -4.86 -36.31
CA MET A 260 -32.99 -3.66 -35.74
C MET A 260 -33.65 -2.76 -36.81
N PRO A 261 -34.56 -3.26 -37.66
CA PRO A 261 -35.09 -2.51 -38.81
C PRO A 261 -35.86 -1.23 -38.44
N GLY A 262 -36.42 -1.16 -37.22
CA GLY A 262 -37.09 0.03 -36.70
C GLY A 262 -36.16 1.07 -36.07
N ARG A 263 -34.90 0.71 -35.76
CA ARG A 263 -33.95 1.52 -35.00
C ARG A 263 -32.69 1.89 -35.78
N PHE A 264 -32.22 1.01 -36.66
CA PHE A 264 -31.04 1.22 -37.48
C PHE A 264 -31.44 1.56 -38.92
N ALA A 265 -30.98 2.70 -39.44
CA ALA A 265 -31.24 3.13 -40.80
C ALA A 265 -29.99 2.92 -41.68
N PRO A 266 -29.96 1.92 -42.58
CA PRO A 266 -28.81 1.73 -43.46
C PRO A 266 -28.70 2.90 -44.46
N LEU A 267 -27.52 3.53 -44.53
CA LEU A 267 -27.23 4.59 -45.49
C LEU A 267 -26.42 4.02 -46.66
N PRO A 268 -26.95 4.01 -47.91
CA PRO A 268 -26.23 3.48 -49.08
C PRO A 268 -24.85 4.11 -49.30
N GLU A 269 -24.72 5.40 -49.02
CA GLU A 269 -23.45 6.15 -49.11
C GLU A 269 -22.39 5.63 -48.14
N LEU A 270 -22.80 5.16 -46.94
CA LEU A 270 -21.87 4.60 -45.96
C LEU A 270 -21.28 3.27 -46.45
N GLY A 271 -22.09 2.43 -47.11
CA GLY A 271 -21.62 1.20 -47.75
C GLY A 271 -20.56 1.45 -48.83
N GLN A 272 -20.77 2.48 -49.67
CA GLN A 272 -19.78 2.89 -50.70
C GLN A 272 -18.46 3.35 -50.08
N ARG A 273 -18.52 4.14 -48.99
CA ARG A 273 -17.33 4.62 -48.29
C ARG A 273 -16.55 3.48 -47.63
N ILE A 274 -17.24 2.50 -47.02
CA ILE A 274 -16.58 1.30 -46.46
C ILE A 274 -15.89 0.49 -47.56
N ALA A 275 -16.50 0.36 -48.74
CA ALA A 275 -15.88 -0.32 -49.88
C ALA A 275 -14.59 0.40 -50.34
N ALA A 276 -14.62 1.73 -50.46
CA ALA A 276 -13.45 2.54 -50.82
C ALA A 276 -12.35 2.53 -49.74
N PHE A 277 -12.73 2.42 -48.47
CA PHE A 277 -11.83 2.23 -47.34
C PHE A 277 -11.08 0.89 -47.43
N GLY A 278 -11.81 -0.21 -47.67
CA GLY A 278 -11.22 -1.55 -47.80
C GLY A 278 -10.28 -1.73 -49.00
N GLN A 279 -10.54 -1.04 -50.12
CA GLN A 279 -9.65 -1.08 -51.29
C GLN A 279 -8.22 -0.56 -51.00
N ARG A 280 -8.06 0.31 -50.00
CA ARG A 280 -6.76 0.89 -49.62
C ARG A 280 -6.05 0.12 -48.49
N GLU A 281 -6.77 -0.71 -47.74
CA GLU A 281 -6.30 -1.38 -46.52
C GLU A 281 -4.99 -2.16 -46.75
N ALA A 282 -4.96 -3.06 -47.72
CA ALA A 282 -3.79 -3.90 -48.00
C ALA A 282 -2.54 -3.07 -48.35
N SER A 283 -2.71 -1.98 -49.11
CA SER A 283 -1.60 -1.11 -49.51
C SER A 283 -1.06 -0.30 -48.33
N VAL A 284 -1.95 0.32 -47.54
CA VAL A 284 -1.56 1.15 -46.39
C VAL A 284 -0.89 0.31 -45.31
N VAL A 285 -1.49 -0.83 -44.95
CA VAL A 285 -0.97 -1.72 -43.89
C VAL A 285 0.38 -2.31 -44.28
N SER A 286 0.52 -2.80 -45.52
CA SER A 286 1.79 -3.39 -45.99
C SER A 286 2.93 -2.36 -46.04
N ARG A 287 2.67 -1.15 -46.54
CA ARG A 287 3.69 -0.08 -46.60
C ARG A 287 4.06 0.47 -45.23
N ALA A 288 3.10 0.54 -44.30
CA ALA A 288 3.41 0.91 -42.92
C ALA A 288 4.23 -0.18 -42.21
N ALA A 289 3.92 -1.45 -42.47
CA ALA A 289 4.70 -2.57 -41.98
C ALA A 289 6.14 -2.58 -42.51
N THR A 290 6.48 -1.93 -43.62
CA THR A 290 7.87 -1.81 -44.08
C THR A 290 8.62 -0.59 -43.53
N GLY A 291 7.96 0.25 -42.71
CA GLY A 291 8.59 1.39 -42.03
C GLY A 291 8.77 2.66 -42.88
N GLN A 292 8.10 2.77 -44.03
CA GLN A 292 8.14 3.98 -44.87
C GLN A 292 7.52 5.18 -44.14
N GLU A 293 8.23 6.31 -44.06
CA GLU A 293 7.77 7.47 -43.27
C GLU A 293 6.50 8.12 -43.80
N ASP A 294 6.34 8.22 -45.12
CA ASP A 294 5.13 8.75 -45.75
C ASP A 294 3.92 7.80 -45.56
N ALA A 295 4.17 6.50 -45.40
CA ALA A 295 3.15 5.51 -45.11
C ALA A 295 2.62 5.57 -43.66
N LEU A 296 3.41 6.08 -42.70
CA LEU A 296 2.97 6.24 -41.32
C LEU A 296 1.86 7.30 -41.18
N ALA A 297 1.99 8.44 -41.86
CA ALA A 297 0.94 9.46 -41.90
C ALA A 297 -0.33 8.93 -42.60
N GLN A 298 -0.16 8.15 -43.67
CA GLN A 298 -1.27 7.50 -44.37
C GLN A 298 -1.95 6.43 -43.49
N LEU A 299 -1.20 5.69 -42.67
CA LEU A 299 -1.74 4.75 -41.69
C LEU A 299 -2.59 5.46 -40.65
N ALA A 300 -2.08 6.54 -40.03
CA ALA A 300 -2.86 7.32 -39.06
C ALA A 300 -4.16 7.88 -39.65
N ALA A 301 -4.09 8.42 -40.87
CA ALA A 301 -5.27 8.92 -41.58
C ALA A 301 -6.27 7.81 -41.90
N TRP A 302 -5.79 6.64 -42.34
CA TRP A 302 -6.63 5.47 -42.61
C TRP A 302 -7.29 4.95 -41.33
N VAL A 303 -6.56 4.83 -40.21
CA VAL A 303 -7.14 4.43 -38.92
C VAL A 303 -8.19 5.43 -38.43
N ALA A 304 -7.91 6.73 -38.53
CA ALA A 304 -8.89 7.77 -38.20
C ALA A 304 -10.15 7.66 -39.07
N GLU A 305 -10.00 7.33 -40.36
CA GLU A 305 -11.12 7.07 -41.25
C GLU A 305 -11.94 5.84 -40.81
N GLY A 306 -11.29 4.72 -40.46
CA GLY A 306 -11.95 3.51 -39.96
C GLY A 306 -12.73 3.75 -38.66
N VAL A 307 -12.13 4.45 -37.70
CA VAL A 307 -12.80 4.89 -36.47
C VAL A 307 -14.01 5.78 -36.79
N GLN A 308 -13.86 6.69 -37.75
CA GLN A 308 -14.95 7.55 -38.19
C GLN A 308 -16.08 6.77 -38.89
N LEU A 309 -15.76 5.72 -39.66
CA LEU A 309 -16.76 4.85 -40.29
C LEU A 309 -17.55 4.05 -39.23
N ARG A 310 -16.88 3.48 -38.22
CA ARG A 310 -17.57 2.87 -37.07
C ARG A 310 -18.48 3.87 -36.36
N ARG A 311 -18.00 5.10 -36.17
CA ARG A 311 -18.81 6.19 -35.61
C ARG A 311 -20.05 6.47 -36.46
N GLN A 312 -19.95 6.45 -37.79
CA GLN A 312 -21.12 6.60 -38.66
C GLN A 312 -22.13 5.45 -38.52
N LEU A 313 -21.69 4.22 -38.22
CA LEU A 313 -22.61 3.12 -37.88
C LEU A 313 -23.40 3.45 -36.61
N VAL A 314 -22.74 3.92 -35.55
CA VAL A 314 -23.42 4.34 -34.31
C VAL A 314 -24.39 5.49 -34.58
N LEU A 315 -23.99 6.49 -35.35
CA LEU A 315 -24.84 7.64 -35.71
C LEU A 315 -26.03 7.27 -36.61
N SER A 316 -26.01 6.10 -37.24
CA SER A 316 -27.12 5.56 -38.05
C SER A 316 -28.24 4.97 -37.19
N LEU A 317 -28.05 4.86 -35.87
CA LEU A 317 -29.13 4.60 -34.91
C LEU A 317 -30.04 5.82 -34.78
N ARG A 318 -31.35 5.60 -34.86
CA ARG A 318 -32.35 6.66 -34.75
C ARG A 318 -32.19 7.44 -33.44
N GLY A 319 -32.02 8.75 -33.54
CA GLY A 319 -31.90 9.66 -32.40
C GLY A 319 -30.50 9.69 -31.74
N MET A 320 -29.56 8.84 -32.15
CA MET A 320 -28.21 8.82 -31.59
C MET A 320 -27.42 10.09 -31.91
N LYS A 321 -27.57 10.62 -33.14
CA LYS A 321 -26.95 11.89 -33.54
C LYS A 321 -27.38 13.05 -32.64
N ASP A 322 -28.68 13.14 -32.37
CA ASP A 322 -29.22 14.20 -31.50
C ASP A 322 -28.83 13.97 -30.03
N PHE A 323 -28.79 12.71 -29.59
CA PHE A 323 -28.32 12.34 -28.26
C PHE A 323 -26.86 12.75 -28.04
N LEU A 324 -25.95 12.43 -28.96
CA LEU A 324 -24.53 12.76 -28.84
C LEU A 324 -24.21 14.24 -29.07
N ALA A 325 -25.12 14.99 -29.72
CA ALA A 325 -25.00 16.44 -29.86
C ALA A 325 -25.23 17.20 -28.54
N VAL A 326 -25.80 16.54 -27.52
CA VAL A 326 -26.00 17.10 -26.19
C VAL A 326 -24.64 17.33 -25.50
N PRO A 327 -24.32 18.53 -24.99
CA PRO A 327 -23.02 18.81 -24.37
C PRO A 327 -22.62 17.85 -23.25
N ALA A 328 -23.56 17.40 -22.41
CA ALA A 328 -23.32 16.42 -21.36
C ALA A 328 -22.81 15.06 -21.87
N HIS A 329 -22.96 14.79 -23.16
CA HIS A 329 -22.64 13.49 -23.79
C HIS A 329 -21.35 13.53 -24.61
N ALA A 330 -20.64 14.67 -24.66
CA ALA A 330 -19.48 14.87 -25.51
C ALA A 330 -18.35 13.84 -25.31
N ALA A 331 -18.21 13.30 -24.09
CA ALA A 331 -17.19 12.30 -23.77
C ALA A 331 -17.66 10.84 -23.89
N LEU A 332 -18.96 10.59 -24.11
CA LEU A 332 -19.54 9.24 -24.02
C LEU A 332 -19.04 8.30 -25.12
N GLU A 333 -18.79 8.79 -26.34
CA GLU A 333 -18.29 7.93 -27.41
C GLU A 333 -16.93 7.29 -27.06
N LYS A 334 -16.03 8.10 -26.49
CA LYS A 334 -14.73 7.63 -26.00
C LYS A 334 -14.90 6.69 -24.81
N GLU A 335 -15.75 7.05 -23.86
CA GLU A 335 -16.06 6.24 -22.69
C GLU A 335 -16.60 4.85 -23.07
N TRP A 336 -17.52 4.77 -24.03
CA TRP A 336 -18.10 3.51 -24.49
C TRP A 336 -17.06 2.63 -25.18
N ALA A 337 -16.15 3.21 -25.96
CA ALA A 337 -15.04 2.45 -26.55
C ALA A 337 -14.14 1.84 -25.47
N GLU A 338 -13.74 2.63 -24.46
CA GLU A 338 -12.91 2.16 -23.35
C GLU A 338 -13.62 1.08 -22.51
N GLN A 339 -14.90 1.29 -22.16
CA GLN A 339 -15.70 0.31 -21.41
C GLN A 339 -15.92 -0.99 -22.19
N TYR A 340 -16.15 -0.91 -23.51
CA TYR A 340 -16.31 -2.11 -24.35
C TYR A 340 -15.05 -2.97 -24.32
N GLU A 341 -13.88 -2.35 -24.51
CA GLU A 341 -12.59 -3.05 -24.44
C GLU A 341 -12.32 -3.63 -23.04
N MET A 342 -12.68 -2.91 -21.99
CA MET A 342 -12.54 -3.41 -20.62
C MET A 342 -13.40 -4.66 -20.37
N LEU A 343 -14.65 -4.65 -20.84
CA LEU A 343 -15.52 -5.82 -20.72
C LEU A 343 -15.04 -7.00 -21.56
N GLU A 344 -14.42 -6.77 -22.73
CA GLU A 344 -13.76 -7.86 -23.49
C GLU A 344 -12.66 -8.52 -22.67
N LEU A 345 -11.87 -7.75 -21.91
CA LEU A 345 -10.84 -8.28 -21.00
C LEU A 345 -11.46 -9.01 -19.81
N ASP A 346 -12.52 -8.47 -19.22
CA ASP A 346 -13.24 -9.11 -18.12
C ASP A 346 -13.84 -10.47 -18.53
N LEU A 347 -14.39 -10.55 -19.75
CA LEU A 347 -14.90 -11.78 -20.36
C LEU A 347 -13.81 -12.82 -20.58
N ALA A 348 -12.59 -12.39 -20.94
CA ALA A 348 -11.43 -13.28 -21.03
C ALA A 348 -10.97 -13.77 -19.64
N ASN A 349 -11.35 -13.07 -18.56
CA ASN A 349 -10.95 -13.34 -17.19
C ASN A 349 -12.07 -13.92 -16.30
N ARG A 350 -13.02 -14.69 -16.86
CA ARG A 350 -14.08 -15.38 -16.10
C ARG A 350 -13.61 -16.14 -14.85
N PRO A 351 -12.44 -16.82 -14.83
CA PRO A 351 -11.97 -17.49 -13.62
C PRO A 351 -11.80 -16.55 -12.43
N HIS A 352 -11.51 -15.25 -12.65
CA HIS A 352 -11.48 -14.26 -11.59
C HIS A 352 -12.87 -14.06 -10.96
N PHE A 353 -13.89 -13.82 -11.78
CA PHE A 353 -15.27 -13.61 -11.31
C PHE A 353 -15.82 -14.83 -10.56
N GLN A 354 -15.54 -16.04 -11.04
CA GLN A 354 -15.89 -17.27 -10.33
C GLN A 354 -15.25 -17.34 -8.93
N ARG A 355 -13.98 -16.96 -8.81
CA ARG A 355 -13.25 -16.95 -7.54
C ARG A 355 -13.81 -15.94 -6.54
N VAL A 356 -14.28 -14.78 -6.99
CA VAL A 356 -14.76 -13.70 -6.12
C VAL A 356 -16.29 -13.64 -5.96
N ALA A 357 -17.03 -14.56 -6.58
CA ALA A 357 -18.49 -14.55 -6.59
C ALA A 357 -19.12 -14.53 -5.18
N SER A 358 -18.64 -15.38 -4.26
CA SER A 358 -19.13 -15.42 -2.86
C SER A 358 -18.79 -14.17 -2.04
N GLN A 359 -17.81 -13.40 -2.49
CA GLN A 359 -17.38 -12.13 -1.89
C GLN A 359 -18.07 -10.93 -2.53
N THR A 360 -18.90 -11.11 -3.56
CA THR A 360 -19.54 -10.02 -4.30
C THR A 360 -20.91 -9.70 -3.70
N PHE A 361 -21.21 -8.41 -3.51
CA PHE A 361 -22.45 -7.97 -2.86
C PHE A 361 -23.71 -8.36 -3.66
N ARG A 362 -23.76 -7.99 -4.94
CA ARG A 362 -24.81 -8.43 -5.89
C ARG A 362 -24.19 -9.27 -7.00
N GLN A 363 -24.73 -10.45 -7.23
CA GLN A 363 -24.25 -11.34 -8.29
C GLN A 363 -24.38 -10.72 -9.69
N ALA A 364 -25.31 -9.78 -9.89
CA ALA A 364 -25.48 -9.03 -11.14
C ALA A 364 -24.19 -8.29 -11.61
N ALA A 365 -23.34 -7.87 -10.68
CA ALA A 365 -22.05 -7.23 -10.99
C ALA A 365 -20.99 -8.17 -11.55
N LEU A 366 -21.21 -9.48 -11.54
CA LEU A 366 -20.27 -10.44 -12.13
C LEU A 366 -20.42 -10.50 -13.66
N VAL A 367 -19.42 -11.11 -14.30
CA VAL A 367 -19.55 -11.68 -15.64
C VAL A 367 -20.09 -13.10 -15.49
N LEU A 368 -21.26 -13.37 -16.05
CA LEU A 368 -21.97 -14.64 -15.94
C LEU A 368 -21.63 -15.56 -17.12
N PRO A 369 -21.73 -16.90 -16.96
CA PRO A 369 -21.47 -17.85 -18.04
C PRO A 369 -22.27 -17.57 -19.34
N GLU A 370 -23.47 -17.02 -19.21
CA GLU A 370 -24.39 -16.73 -20.31
C GLU A 370 -24.03 -15.44 -21.07
N ASP A 371 -23.22 -14.56 -20.49
CA ASP A 371 -22.78 -13.33 -21.13
C ASP A 371 -21.82 -13.67 -22.28
N ARG A 372 -22.23 -13.54 -23.55
CA ARG A 372 -21.37 -13.93 -24.69
C ARG A 372 -20.33 -12.87 -25.02
N ASP A 373 -20.64 -11.60 -24.76
CA ASP A 373 -19.83 -10.43 -25.11
C ASP A 373 -20.20 -9.20 -24.25
N PRO A 374 -19.57 -8.02 -24.45
CA PRO A 374 -19.87 -6.82 -23.66
C PRO A 374 -21.32 -6.32 -23.77
N ALA A 375 -21.98 -6.50 -24.92
CA ALA A 375 -23.34 -6.03 -25.12
C ALA A 375 -24.35 -6.83 -24.28
N ASP A 376 -24.17 -8.15 -24.17
CA ASP A 376 -25.00 -8.99 -23.28
C ASP A 376 -24.90 -8.53 -21.82
N ILE A 377 -23.67 -8.25 -21.35
CA ILE A 377 -23.43 -7.78 -19.97
C ILE A 377 -24.20 -6.49 -19.70
N VAL A 378 -24.06 -5.48 -20.57
CA VAL A 378 -24.69 -4.16 -20.35
C VAL A 378 -26.21 -4.25 -20.45
N ILE A 379 -26.75 -5.04 -21.39
CA ILE A 379 -28.21 -5.22 -21.52
C ILE A 379 -28.77 -5.87 -20.24
N ARG A 380 -28.12 -6.94 -19.74
CA ARG A 380 -28.54 -7.61 -18.51
C ARG A 380 -28.46 -6.69 -17.29
N ARG A 381 -27.34 -6.00 -17.10
CA ARG A 381 -27.20 -5.07 -15.96
C ARG A 381 -28.16 -3.88 -16.05
N THR A 382 -28.54 -3.48 -17.26
CA THR A 382 -29.58 -2.45 -17.48
C THR A 382 -30.98 -2.99 -17.11
N GLU A 383 -31.25 -4.27 -17.35
CA GLU A 383 -32.46 -4.95 -16.90
C GLU A 383 -32.53 -4.99 -15.36
N ASP A 384 -31.44 -5.35 -14.69
CA ASP A 384 -31.36 -5.36 -13.23
C ASP A 384 -31.59 -3.95 -12.65
N LEU A 385 -30.95 -2.92 -13.22
CA LEU A 385 -31.18 -1.52 -12.85
C LEU A 385 -32.65 -1.10 -13.02
N LEU A 386 -33.26 -1.43 -14.16
CA LEU A 386 -34.65 -1.08 -14.44
C LEU A 386 -35.60 -1.80 -13.46
N ALA A 387 -35.34 -3.07 -13.17
CA ALA A 387 -36.10 -3.87 -12.21
C ALA A 387 -36.02 -3.30 -10.78
N ASP A 388 -34.85 -2.84 -10.36
CA ASP A 388 -34.66 -2.19 -9.06
C ASP A 388 -35.42 -0.85 -8.99
N LEU A 389 -35.29 0.00 -10.01
CA LEU A 389 -35.98 1.30 -10.03
C LEU A 389 -37.51 1.17 -10.02
N LYS A 390 -38.07 0.10 -10.58
CA LYS A 390 -39.51 -0.21 -10.49
C LYS A 390 -39.98 -0.52 -9.07
N GLN A 391 -39.12 -1.03 -8.21
CA GLN A 391 -39.44 -1.35 -6.83
C GLN A 391 -39.35 -0.13 -5.92
N THR A 392 -38.78 0.98 -6.39
CA THR A 392 -38.73 2.23 -5.62
C THR A 392 -40.13 2.78 -5.36
N SER A 393 -40.31 3.41 -4.20
CA SER A 393 -41.59 4.02 -3.80
C SER A 393 -42.03 5.16 -4.72
N ALA A 394 -41.08 5.82 -5.40
CA ALA A 394 -41.34 6.93 -6.30
C ALA A 394 -41.98 6.50 -7.65
N LYS A 395 -41.90 5.21 -8.01
CA LYS A 395 -42.47 4.63 -9.24
C LYS A 395 -42.24 5.50 -10.49
N PRO A 396 -40.97 5.73 -10.90
CA PRO A 396 -40.68 6.53 -12.08
C PRO A 396 -41.29 5.90 -13.35
N ALA A 397 -41.66 6.75 -14.33
CA ALA A 397 -42.18 6.30 -15.62
C ALA A 397 -41.06 5.60 -16.42
N LEU A 398 -41.15 4.28 -16.54
CA LEU A 398 -40.11 3.40 -17.11
C LEU A 398 -40.62 2.53 -18.27
N GLU A 399 -41.94 2.49 -18.51
CA GLU A 399 -42.59 1.61 -19.48
C GLU A 399 -42.05 1.78 -20.91
N PRO A 400 -41.79 3.00 -21.43
CA PRO A 400 -41.20 3.17 -22.74
C PRO A 400 -39.75 2.63 -22.83
N LEU A 401 -38.97 2.80 -21.75
CA LEU A 401 -37.58 2.36 -21.68
C LEU A 401 -37.49 0.84 -21.57
N GLU A 402 -38.43 0.21 -20.85
CA GLU A 402 -38.54 -1.24 -20.78
C GLU A 402 -38.86 -1.86 -22.14
N LYS A 403 -39.77 -1.24 -22.89
CA LYS A 403 -40.09 -1.70 -24.25
C LYS A 403 -38.84 -1.65 -25.15
N GLU A 404 -38.09 -0.56 -25.09
CA GLU A 404 -36.83 -0.40 -25.84
C GLU A 404 -35.78 -1.44 -25.41
N LEU A 405 -35.64 -1.71 -24.11
CA LEU A 405 -34.78 -2.77 -23.60
C LEU A 405 -35.16 -4.14 -24.17
N GLY A 406 -36.46 -4.44 -24.24
CA GLY A 406 -36.98 -5.67 -24.85
C GLY A 406 -36.64 -5.79 -26.34
N GLU A 407 -36.59 -4.68 -27.08
CA GLU A 407 -36.13 -4.64 -28.47
C GLU A 407 -34.62 -4.94 -28.57
N LEU A 408 -33.80 -4.33 -27.71
CA LEU A 408 -32.35 -4.59 -27.67
C LEU A 408 -32.03 -6.03 -27.28
N LYS A 409 -32.79 -6.64 -26.35
CA LYS A 409 -32.64 -8.07 -25.99
C LYS A 409 -32.89 -8.98 -27.19
N ARG A 410 -33.95 -8.72 -27.98
CA ARG A 410 -34.22 -9.48 -29.21
C ARG A 410 -33.14 -9.30 -30.27
N ALA A 411 -32.66 -8.07 -30.47
CA ALA A 411 -31.55 -7.78 -31.36
C ALA A 411 -30.28 -8.50 -30.91
N SER A 412 -29.97 -8.47 -29.61
CA SER A 412 -28.81 -9.17 -29.05
C SER A 412 -28.87 -10.68 -29.27
N ALA A 413 -30.04 -11.30 -29.14
CA ALA A 413 -30.21 -12.72 -29.42
C ALA A 413 -29.97 -13.05 -30.90
N ALA A 414 -30.33 -12.14 -31.82
CA ALA A 414 -30.25 -12.35 -33.27
C ALA A 414 -28.87 -12.04 -33.88
N ILE A 415 -28.04 -11.21 -33.24
CA ILE A 415 -26.71 -10.82 -33.74
C ILE A 415 -25.65 -11.75 -33.16
N ASP A 416 -24.91 -12.44 -34.03
CA ASP A 416 -23.77 -13.29 -33.68
C ASP A 416 -22.68 -12.46 -32.94
N PRO A 417 -22.19 -12.91 -31.77
CA PRO A 417 -21.06 -12.29 -31.07
C PRO A 417 -19.79 -12.09 -31.94
N ALA A 418 -19.59 -12.92 -32.96
CA ALA A 418 -18.47 -12.78 -33.91
C ALA A 418 -18.57 -11.50 -34.77
N ALA A 419 -19.77 -10.93 -34.94
CA ALA A 419 -19.98 -9.67 -35.65
C ALA A 419 -19.63 -8.45 -34.77
N ARG A 420 -18.37 -8.35 -34.34
CA ARG A 420 -17.88 -7.42 -33.31
C ARG A 420 -18.37 -5.97 -33.50
N GLU A 421 -18.32 -5.43 -34.71
CA GLU A 421 -18.73 -4.04 -34.94
C GLU A 421 -20.25 -3.84 -34.83
N ALA A 422 -21.07 -4.84 -35.20
CA ALA A 422 -22.51 -4.82 -34.95
C ALA A 422 -22.81 -4.91 -33.44
N ARG A 423 -22.06 -5.76 -32.72
CA ARG A 423 -22.16 -5.89 -31.26
C ARG A 423 -21.75 -4.62 -30.54
N TYR A 424 -20.72 -3.91 -31.01
CA TYR A 424 -20.33 -2.60 -30.48
C TYR A 424 -21.44 -1.54 -30.67
N VAL A 425 -22.09 -1.49 -31.84
CA VAL A 425 -23.21 -0.57 -32.08
C VAL A 425 -24.40 -0.89 -31.16
N LEU A 426 -24.72 -2.18 -30.97
CA LEU A 426 -25.73 -2.63 -30.01
C LEU A 426 -25.37 -2.25 -28.56
N PHE A 427 -24.10 -2.41 -28.18
CA PHE A 427 -23.59 -1.98 -26.88
C PHE A 427 -23.74 -0.47 -26.68
N ALA A 428 -23.37 0.35 -27.66
CA ALA A 428 -23.52 1.81 -27.57
C ALA A 428 -24.98 2.22 -27.39
N GLU A 429 -25.91 1.55 -28.09
CA GLU A 429 -27.35 1.78 -27.91
C GLU A 429 -27.85 1.33 -26.53
N ALA A 430 -27.33 0.21 -26.01
CA ALA A 430 -27.63 -0.25 -24.66
C ALA A 430 -27.10 0.73 -23.61
N CYS A 431 -25.89 1.28 -23.76
CA CYS A 431 -25.36 2.32 -22.88
C CYS A 431 -26.19 3.61 -22.93
N ARG A 432 -26.63 4.03 -24.12
CA ARG A 432 -27.55 5.17 -24.27
C ARG A 432 -28.85 4.96 -23.50
N LEU A 433 -29.46 3.77 -23.63
CA LEU A 433 -30.67 3.41 -22.89
C LEU A 433 -30.41 3.34 -21.38
N ARG A 434 -29.33 2.68 -20.96
CA ARG A 434 -28.91 2.56 -19.55
C ARG A 434 -28.80 3.92 -18.88
N ARG A 435 -28.19 4.91 -19.54
CA ARG A 435 -28.11 6.28 -19.05
C ARG A 435 -29.50 6.90 -18.82
N GLN A 436 -30.41 6.71 -19.78
CA GLN A 436 -31.78 7.22 -19.64
C GLN A 436 -32.52 6.57 -18.47
N VAL A 437 -32.32 5.27 -18.25
CA VAL A 437 -32.86 4.55 -17.09
C VAL A 437 -32.24 5.07 -15.79
N ALA A 438 -30.90 5.19 -15.72
CA ALA A 438 -30.19 5.66 -14.54
C ALA A 438 -30.66 7.07 -14.10
N TRP A 439 -30.92 7.98 -15.03
CA TRP A 439 -31.40 9.34 -14.74
C TRP A 439 -32.86 9.39 -14.27
N LYS A 440 -33.59 8.26 -14.26
CA LYS A 440 -34.89 8.14 -13.59
C LYS A 440 -34.77 7.73 -12.12
N ASN A 441 -33.56 7.53 -11.60
CA ASN A 441 -33.36 7.17 -10.20
C ASN A 441 -33.76 8.34 -9.27
N PRO A 442 -34.76 8.16 -8.38
CA PRO A 442 -35.22 9.21 -7.48
C PRO A 442 -34.16 9.64 -6.45
N LEU A 443 -33.12 8.83 -6.21
CA LEU A 443 -32.00 9.21 -5.35
C LEU A 443 -31.14 10.33 -5.94
N LEU A 444 -31.30 10.65 -7.22
CA LEU A 444 -30.65 11.76 -7.91
C LEU A 444 -31.47 13.06 -7.84
N ALA A 445 -32.37 13.20 -6.86
CA ALA A 445 -33.17 14.41 -6.63
C ALA A 445 -32.33 15.57 -6.04
N PHE A 446 -31.22 15.89 -6.69
CA PHE A 446 -30.32 17.01 -6.43
C PHE A 446 -29.68 17.45 -7.75
N ASP A 447 -29.25 18.70 -7.86
CA ASP A 447 -28.73 19.24 -9.12
C ASP A 447 -27.23 19.62 -9.07
N GLN A 448 -26.67 19.69 -7.86
CA GLN A 448 -25.33 20.19 -7.63
C GLN A 448 -24.43 19.13 -6.99
N ILE A 449 -23.20 19.02 -7.52
CA ILE A 449 -22.14 18.16 -6.99
C ILE A 449 -20.91 19.03 -6.71
N LEU A 450 -20.46 19.06 -5.46
CA LEU A 450 -19.17 19.58 -5.04
C LEU A 450 -18.07 18.55 -5.37
N PHE A 451 -16.94 19.00 -5.89
CA PHE A 451 -15.77 18.15 -6.15
C PHE A 451 -14.51 19.00 -6.20
N ILE A 452 -13.34 18.35 -6.16
CA ILE A 452 -12.05 19.00 -6.42
C ILE A 452 -11.46 18.50 -7.73
N LYS A 453 -10.65 19.36 -8.36
CA LYS A 453 -9.71 18.96 -9.41
C LYS A 453 -8.32 18.94 -8.79
N ARG A 454 -7.54 17.88 -9.02
CA ARG A 454 -6.14 17.78 -8.59
C ARG A 454 -5.38 16.74 -9.39
N HIS A 455 -4.06 16.84 -9.33
CA HIS A 455 -3.18 15.76 -9.74
C HIS A 455 -3.05 14.70 -8.63
N ARG A 456 -2.67 13.48 -9.04
CA ARG A 456 -2.13 12.48 -8.10
C ARG A 456 -0.87 13.05 -7.42
N ALA A 457 -0.58 12.57 -6.22
CA ALA A 457 0.64 12.97 -5.53
C ALA A 457 1.88 12.48 -6.28
N LEU A 458 3.00 13.17 -6.13
CA LEU A 458 4.26 12.91 -6.85
C LEU A 458 4.92 11.59 -6.44
N TYR A 459 4.49 11.00 -5.33
CA TYR A 459 5.01 9.75 -4.81
C TYR A 459 3.88 8.74 -4.59
N ASN A 460 4.12 7.48 -4.98
CA ASN A 460 3.12 6.41 -4.88
C ASN A 460 3.29 5.65 -3.57
N HIS A 461 2.83 6.23 -2.47
CA HIS A 461 2.82 5.58 -1.17
C HIS A 461 1.72 6.18 -0.30
N MET A 462 1.06 5.35 0.51
CA MET A 462 -0.19 5.72 1.17
C MET A 462 -0.03 6.89 2.13
N CYS A 463 1.15 7.04 2.74
CA CYS A 463 1.42 8.11 3.68
C CYS A 463 1.73 9.42 2.97
N ASP A 464 2.64 9.35 1.99
CA ASP A 464 3.29 10.50 1.38
C ASP A 464 2.34 11.36 0.55
N GLN A 465 1.23 10.78 0.07
CA GLN A 465 0.24 11.51 -0.73
C GLN A 465 -0.42 12.69 0.00
N TYR A 466 -0.30 12.75 1.34
CA TYR A 466 -0.86 13.80 2.18
C TYR A 466 0.19 14.78 2.73
N TYR A 467 1.47 14.65 2.33
CA TYR A 467 2.45 15.71 2.57
C TYR A 467 2.36 16.75 1.46
N GLY A 468 2.28 18.02 1.83
CA GLY A 468 2.34 19.11 0.86
C GLY A 468 3.65 19.09 0.05
N MET A 469 4.73 18.54 0.60
CA MET A 469 5.99 18.28 -0.12
C MET A 469 5.84 17.35 -1.34
N ALA A 470 4.94 16.37 -1.27
CA ALA A 470 4.64 15.45 -2.36
C ALA A 470 3.46 15.93 -3.24
N ALA A 471 2.89 17.09 -2.96
CA ALA A 471 1.78 17.63 -3.72
C ALA A 471 2.22 18.10 -5.11
N ALA A 472 1.43 17.75 -6.13
CA ALA A 472 1.56 18.33 -7.46
C ALA A 472 0.61 19.54 -7.57
N PRO A 473 1.12 20.75 -7.90
CA PRO A 473 0.29 21.92 -8.18
C PRO A 473 -0.71 21.64 -9.29
N GLY A 474 -1.94 22.14 -9.13
CA GLY A 474 -2.98 22.11 -10.17
C GLY A 474 -4.38 21.93 -9.59
N GLY A 475 -5.37 22.52 -10.27
CA GLY A 475 -6.79 22.30 -9.98
C GLY A 475 -7.45 23.33 -9.06
N GLY A 476 -8.38 22.90 -8.22
CA GLY A 476 -9.28 23.81 -7.49
C GLY A 476 -10.50 23.15 -6.86
N LEU A 477 -11.38 23.97 -6.30
CA LEU A 477 -12.64 23.57 -5.64
C LEU A 477 -13.84 23.99 -6.51
N TYR A 478 -14.68 23.04 -6.92
CA TYR A 478 -15.68 23.26 -7.97
C TYR A 478 -17.06 22.75 -7.59
N ILE A 479 -18.08 23.37 -8.18
CA ILE A 479 -19.46 22.88 -8.18
C ILE A 479 -19.91 22.62 -9.62
N LEU A 480 -20.38 21.41 -9.86
CA LEU A 480 -21.09 21.02 -11.07
C LEU A 480 -22.59 21.25 -10.85
N SER A 481 -23.19 22.21 -11.53
CA SER A 481 -24.65 22.44 -11.55
C SER A 481 -25.28 21.85 -12.82
N GLY A 482 -26.57 21.50 -12.78
CA GLY A 482 -27.18 20.81 -13.91
C GLY A 482 -26.61 19.40 -14.10
N ALA A 483 -26.16 18.73 -13.03
CA ALA A 483 -25.28 17.56 -13.11
C ALA A 483 -25.86 16.40 -13.96
N PHE A 484 -27.19 16.26 -13.97
CA PHE A 484 -27.91 15.24 -14.72
C PHE A 484 -28.63 15.81 -15.96
N GLY A 485 -28.47 17.10 -16.23
CA GLY A 485 -29.09 17.82 -17.34
C GLY A 485 -28.28 17.74 -18.64
N PRO A 486 -28.79 18.36 -19.73
CA PRO A 486 -28.16 18.30 -21.06
C PRO A 486 -26.89 19.16 -21.19
N ALA A 487 -26.68 20.14 -20.30
CA ALA A 487 -25.55 21.07 -20.38
C ALA A 487 -25.02 21.43 -18.98
N PRO A 488 -24.38 20.47 -18.29
CA PRO A 488 -23.84 20.70 -16.96
C PRO A 488 -22.83 21.86 -16.98
N LYS A 489 -22.82 22.64 -15.90
CA LYS A 489 -21.97 23.83 -15.75
C LYS A 489 -21.05 23.67 -14.56
N VAL A 490 -19.76 23.82 -14.80
CA VAL A 490 -18.74 23.84 -13.75
C VAL A 490 -18.48 25.28 -13.35
N ARG A 491 -18.56 25.55 -12.05
CA ARG A 491 -18.18 26.82 -11.43
C ARG A 491 -17.04 26.59 -10.45
N ASP A 492 -15.98 27.38 -10.57
CA ASP A 492 -14.95 27.49 -9.54
C ASP A 492 -15.52 28.26 -8.34
N VAL A 493 -15.53 27.63 -7.17
CA VAL A 493 -16.06 28.20 -5.93
C VAL A 493 -15.19 29.37 -5.46
N LEU A 494 -13.89 29.33 -5.73
CA LEU A 494 -12.90 30.28 -5.22
C LEU A 494 -12.52 31.37 -6.21
N ALA A 495 -13.11 31.39 -7.42
CA ALA A 495 -12.75 32.31 -8.50
C ALA A 495 -12.69 33.80 -8.10
N GLN A 496 -13.55 34.22 -7.16
CA GLN A 496 -13.60 35.59 -6.64
C GLN A 496 -13.32 35.65 -5.13
N ALA A 497 -12.96 34.53 -4.52
CA ALA A 497 -12.73 34.44 -3.09
C ALA A 497 -11.33 34.94 -2.74
N VAL A 498 -11.24 35.72 -1.66
CA VAL A 498 -9.97 36.09 -1.03
C VAL A 498 -10.02 35.66 0.42
N VAL A 499 -8.90 35.16 0.93
CA VAL A 499 -8.80 34.71 2.32
C VAL A 499 -9.02 35.90 3.26
N GLN A 500 -9.97 35.77 4.19
CA GLN A 500 -10.40 36.85 5.07
C GLN A 500 -9.64 36.87 6.41
N ARG A 501 -9.13 35.70 6.83
CA ARG A 501 -8.42 35.49 8.10
C ARG A 501 -7.33 34.42 7.93
N GLY A 502 -6.27 34.54 8.74
CA GLY A 502 -5.11 33.64 8.76
C GLY A 502 -3.89 34.24 8.06
N ARG A 503 -2.80 33.46 7.97
CA ARG A 503 -1.53 33.88 7.36
C ARG A 503 -1.70 34.32 5.91
N LEU A 504 -2.62 33.69 5.17
CA LEU A 504 -2.89 34.01 3.77
C LEU A 504 -3.91 35.14 3.55
N LYS A 505 -4.28 35.90 4.58
CA LYS A 505 -5.25 36.99 4.45
C LYS A 505 -4.93 37.92 3.27
N GLY A 506 -5.96 38.20 2.46
CA GLY A 506 -5.88 39.04 1.26
C GLY A 506 -5.34 38.33 0.02
N LYS A 507 -5.01 37.04 0.09
CA LYS A 507 -4.60 36.22 -1.06
C LYS A 507 -5.79 35.46 -1.64
N ALA A 508 -5.78 35.31 -2.97
CA ALA A 508 -6.60 34.31 -3.64
C ALA A 508 -5.87 32.96 -3.61
N LEU A 509 -6.63 31.87 -3.48
CA LEU A 509 -6.08 30.52 -3.58
C LEU A 509 -6.20 30.06 -5.04
N SER A 510 -5.13 29.49 -5.58
CA SER A 510 -5.11 28.98 -6.95
C SER A 510 -4.32 27.69 -7.02
N GLY A 511 -4.79 26.74 -7.84
CA GLY A 511 -4.04 25.54 -8.19
C GLY A 511 -2.92 25.80 -9.20
N GLY A 512 -2.93 26.96 -9.87
CA GLY A 512 -2.01 27.23 -10.98
C GLY A 512 -2.39 26.43 -12.24
N PRO A 513 -1.44 26.23 -13.17
CA PRO A 513 -1.68 25.52 -14.43
C PRO A 513 -2.11 24.06 -14.24
N SER A 514 -3.00 23.56 -15.10
CA SER A 514 -3.39 22.13 -15.15
C SER A 514 -2.26 21.21 -15.61
N THR A 515 -1.15 21.74 -16.13
CA THR A 515 0.00 20.94 -16.54
C THR A 515 0.91 20.72 -15.34
N PRO A 516 1.18 19.47 -14.94
CA PRO A 516 2.02 19.21 -13.77
C PRO A 516 3.46 19.69 -14.04
N PRO A 517 4.12 20.33 -13.05
CA PRO A 517 5.50 20.76 -13.20
C PRO A 517 6.48 19.57 -13.24
N PRO A 518 7.71 19.76 -13.77
CA PRO A 518 8.76 18.74 -13.79
C PRO A 518 9.43 18.61 -12.41
N VAL A 519 8.65 18.25 -11.41
CA VAL A 519 9.07 18.08 -10.01
C VAL A 519 9.01 16.63 -9.59
N SER A 520 9.85 16.26 -8.63
CA SER A 520 9.84 14.93 -8.02
C SER A 520 9.97 15.03 -6.49
N PHE A 521 9.50 13.99 -5.81
CA PHE A 521 9.70 13.79 -4.37
C PHE A 521 10.50 12.50 -4.19
N ASP A 522 11.53 12.54 -3.35
CA ASP A 522 12.50 11.44 -3.23
C ASP A 522 12.09 10.32 -2.26
N GLY A 523 10.99 10.50 -1.51
CA GLY A 523 10.60 9.56 -0.45
C GLY A 523 11.46 9.65 0.82
N MET A 524 12.42 10.58 0.84
CA MET A 524 13.33 10.90 1.96
C MET A 524 13.07 12.31 2.49
N GLY A 525 11.91 12.88 2.18
CA GLY A 525 11.46 14.17 2.67
C GLY A 525 11.88 15.37 1.80
N ASN A 526 12.54 15.19 0.66
CA ASN A 526 12.94 16.33 -0.16
C ASN A 526 12.25 16.34 -1.54
N ARG A 527 11.98 17.56 -1.99
CA ARG A 527 11.41 17.85 -3.30
C ARG A 527 12.49 18.44 -4.21
N HIS A 528 12.52 17.97 -5.45
CA HIS A 528 13.47 18.37 -6.48
C HIS A 528 12.75 18.92 -7.71
N GLY A 529 13.44 19.77 -8.47
CA GLY A 529 12.90 20.41 -9.67
C GLY A 529 12.32 21.80 -9.42
N GLN A 530 11.79 22.40 -10.48
CA GLN A 530 11.24 23.77 -10.45
C GLN A 530 9.71 23.74 -10.47
N ASP A 531 9.09 24.33 -9.46
CA ASP A 531 7.65 24.55 -9.43
C ASP A 531 7.22 25.54 -10.54
N ASN A 532 6.01 25.36 -11.09
CA ASN A 532 5.41 26.24 -12.10
C ASN A 532 4.38 27.22 -11.52
N GLY A 533 4.34 27.37 -10.19
CA GLY A 533 3.41 28.23 -9.46
C GLY A 533 2.04 27.58 -9.22
N GLY A 534 1.34 28.07 -8.20
CA GLY A 534 0.05 27.52 -7.75
C GLY A 534 0.19 26.42 -6.70
N GLY A 535 -0.94 26.12 -6.05
CA GLY A 535 -1.06 25.17 -4.95
C GLY A 535 -1.76 23.86 -5.33
N SER A 536 -2.14 23.08 -4.34
CA SER A 536 -2.92 21.85 -4.51
C SER A 536 -4.03 21.76 -3.46
N PHE A 537 -5.12 21.09 -3.80
CA PHE A 537 -6.33 20.97 -2.97
C PHE A 537 -6.57 19.51 -2.58
N LEU A 538 -7.04 19.28 -1.36
CA LEU A 538 -7.40 17.97 -0.84
C LEU A 538 -8.70 18.00 -0.03
N SER A 539 -9.30 16.83 0.07
CA SER A 539 -10.25 16.45 1.12
C SER A 539 -11.38 17.44 1.40
N PRO A 540 -12.25 17.73 0.40
CA PRO A 540 -13.43 18.53 0.66
C PRO A 540 -14.43 17.79 1.58
N ASP A 541 -15.07 18.52 2.48
CA ASP A 541 -16.27 18.05 3.22
C ASP A 541 -17.35 19.14 3.24
N LEU A 542 -18.61 18.72 3.33
CA LEU A 542 -19.78 19.59 3.25
C LEU A 542 -20.60 19.55 4.54
N SER A 543 -20.95 20.73 5.03
CA SER A 543 -21.75 20.90 6.24
C SER A 543 -23.11 20.21 6.13
N PHE A 544 -23.69 19.81 7.27
CA PHE A 544 -24.99 19.12 7.29
C PHE A 544 -26.13 19.91 6.63
N ASP A 545 -26.06 21.23 6.63
CA ASP A 545 -27.03 22.12 5.96
C ASP A 545 -26.67 22.45 4.50
N ALA A 546 -25.58 21.88 3.98
CA ALA A 546 -25.06 22.07 2.63
C ALA A 546 -24.71 23.52 2.25
N LYS A 547 -24.25 24.33 3.22
CA LYS A 547 -23.90 25.74 3.00
C LYS A 547 -22.41 26.04 3.10
N THR A 548 -21.67 25.26 3.88
CA THR A 548 -20.26 25.51 4.18
C THR A 548 -19.42 24.31 3.74
N ILE A 549 -18.30 24.60 3.10
CA ILE A 549 -17.32 23.62 2.62
C ILE A 549 -16.07 23.75 3.47
N LEU A 550 -15.55 22.62 3.94
CA LEU A 550 -14.18 22.49 4.44
C LEU A 550 -13.31 21.88 3.35
N PHE A 551 -12.03 22.25 3.30
CA PHE A 551 -11.04 21.64 2.41
C PHE A 551 -9.63 21.90 2.92
N ALA A 552 -8.66 21.13 2.43
CA ALA A 552 -7.24 21.36 2.70
C ALA A 552 -6.54 21.96 1.46
N TYR A 553 -5.61 22.88 1.67
CA TYR A 553 -4.83 23.54 0.61
C TYR A 553 -3.37 23.72 1.01
N VAL A 554 -2.47 23.49 0.04
CA VAL A 554 -1.03 23.78 0.15
C VAL A 554 -0.62 24.77 -0.94
N GLU A 555 0.21 25.76 -0.60
CA GLU A 555 0.67 26.80 -1.53
C GLU A 555 1.71 26.30 -2.54
N ASN A 556 2.43 25.21 -2.21
CA ASN A 556 3.62 24.72 -2.90
C ASN A 556 4.73 25.76 -3.02
N GLN A 557 5.01 26.47 -1.92
CA GLN A 557 6.03 27.52 -1.85
C GLN A 557 6.95 27.34 -0.64
N GLY A 558 8.14 27.95 -0.73
CA GLY A 558 9.15 27.92 0.31
C GLY A 558 10.09 26.72 0.22
N ASP A 559 10.80 26.48 1.32
CA ASP A 559 11.88 25.50 1.42
C ASP A 559 11.41 24.08 1.03
N THR A 560 12.23 23.39 0.25
CA THR A 560 11.95 22.06 -0.32
C THR A 560 12.69 20.95 0.41
N ARG A 561 13.15 21.21 1.64
CA ARG A 561 13.89 20.26 2.46
C ARG A 561 13.13 19.90 3.72
N HIS A 562 13.27 18.64 4.11
CA HIS A 562 12.82 18.16 5.41
C HIS A 562 13.69 18.75 6.54
N ARG A 563 13.05 19.26 7.59
CA ARG A 563 13.69 19.81 8.78
C ARG A 563 13.80 18.73 9.86
N HIS A 564 15.00 18.16 10.01
CA HIS A 564 15.26 17.16 11.04
C HIS A 564 15.43 17.81 12.41
N HIS A 565 14.50 17.52 13.33
CA HIS A 565 14.55 17.91 14.73
C HIS A 565 13.65 17.00 15.58
N THR A 566 13.75 17.13 16.89
CA THR A 566 12.92 16.46 17.89
C THR A 566 12.00 17.41 18.67
N ASP A 567 12.05 18.71 18.36
CA ASP A 567 11.20 19.73 19.00
C ASP A 567 9.71 19.52 18.64
N PRO A 568 8.83 19.20 19.60
CA PRO A 568 7.41 18.97 19.35
C PRO A 568 6.63 20.27 19.05
N SER A 569 7.17 21.44 19.36
CA SER A 569 6.48 22.73 19.16
C SER A 569 6.49 23.21 17.71
N GLN A 570 7.14 22.48 16.81
CA GLN A 570 7.16 22.72 15.39
C GLN A 570 7.10 21.41 14.60
N GLY A 571 6.83 21.50 13.31
CA GLY A 571 6.76 20.38 12.38
C GLY A 571 7.90 20.42 11.37
N HIS A 572 8.01 19.38 10.55
CA HIS A 572 9.22 19.11 9.78
C HIS A 572 9.32 19.84 8.43
N TRP A 573 8.36 20.72 8.13
CA TRP A 573 8.20 21.30 6.80
C TRP A 573 8.10 22.82 6.86
N HIS A 574 8.34 23.48 5.73
CA HIS A 574 7.98 24.89 5.57
C HIS A 574 6.45 25.04 5.53
N GLU A 575 5.90 26.09 6.12
CA GLU A 575 4.46 26.30 6.23
C GLU A 575 3.74 26.34 4.88
N GLY A 576 4.36 26.91 3.85
CA GLY A 576 3.89 26.90 2.45
C GLY A 576 4.03 25.54 1.72
N ARG A 577 4.61 24.53 2.39
CA ARG A 577 4.70 23.12 1.95
C ARG A 577 3.86 22.19 2.82
N CYS A 578 3.01 22.74 3.68
CA CYS A 578 2.02 21.99 4.44
C CYS A 578 0.62 22.22 3.89
N TYR A 579 -0.21 21.17 3.94
CA TYR A 579 -1.64 21.36 3.83
C TYR A 579 -2.17 22.07 5.07
N HIS A 580 -3.04 23.07 4.86
CA HIS A 580 -3.79 23.76 5.90
C HIS A 580 -5.28 23.67 5.62
N ILE A 581 -6.10 23.70 6.68
CA ILE A 581 -7.55 23.60 6.57
C ILE A 581 -8.15 24.99 6.35
N PHE A 582 -9.10 25.06 5.42
CA PHE A 582 -9.88 26.24 5.09
C PHE A 582 -11.37 25.93 5.19
N LYS A 583 -12.16 26.97 5.42
CA LYS A 583 -13.62 26.94 5.23
C LYS A 583 -14.05 28.02 4.25
N VAL A 584 -15.11 27.76 3.50
CA VAL A 584 -15.75 28.71 2.58
C VAL A 584 -17.23 28.38 2.44
N ASN A 585 -18.07 29.36 2.16
CA ASN A 585 -19.45 29.11 1.79
C ASN A 585 -19.53 28.53 0.37
N VAL A 586 -20.60 27.77 0.10
CA VAL A 586 -20.89 27.19 -1.23
C VAL A 586 -20.94 28.25 -2.34
N ASP A 587 -21.30 29.49 -2.01
CA ASP A 587 -21.34 30.62 -2.95
C ASP A 587 -19.98 31.28 -3.20
N GLY A 588 -18.92 30.88 -2.48
CA GLY A 588 -17.56 31.43 -2.57
C GLY A 588 -17.26 32.55 -1.55
N THR A 589 -18.21 32.94 -0.71
CA THR A 589 -18.00 33.93 0.36
C THR A 589 -17.41 33.31 1.63
N GLY A 590 -16.87 34.13 2.53
CA GLY A 590 -16.44 33.67 3.86
C GLY A 590 -15.23 32.73 3.85
N LEU A 591 -14.32 32.87 2.88
CA LEU A 591 -13.10 32.07 2.81
C LEU A 591 -12.17 32.42 3.99
N GLU A 592 -11.97 31.46 4.90
CA GLU A 592 -11.10 31.60 6.08
C GLU A 592 -10.10 30.45 6.15
N GLN A 593 -8.86 30.76 6.50
CA GLN A 593 -7.85 29.77 6.89
C GLN A 593 -8.05 29.44 8.38
N LEU A 594 -8.20 28.15 8.70
CA LEU A 594 -8.46 27.66 10.05
C LEU A 594 -7.20 27.16 10.75
N THR A 595 -6.26 26.56 10.01
CA THR A 595 -4.98 26.08 10.57
C THR A 595 -3.78 26.74 9.90
N ASP A 596 -2.66 26.78 10.60
CA ASP A 596 -1.39 27.31 10.10
C ASP A 596 -0.20 26.64 10.80
N GLY A 597 0.99 26.87 10.25
CA GLY A 597 2.27 26.43 10.81
C GLY A 597 2.96 25.37 9.96
N THR A 598 3.82 24.59 10.58
CA THR A 598 4.77 23.68 9.92
C THR A 598 4.32 22.22 9.91
N TRP A 599 3.01 21.98 10.07
CA TRP A 599 2.37 20.66 10.09
C TRP A 599 1.35 20.56 8.96
N ASN A 600 1.24 19.38 8.35
CA ASN A 600 0.16 19.04 7.45
C ASN A 600 -1.11 18.76 8.26
N ASP A 601 -2.14 19.57 8.00
CA ASP A 601 -3.50 19.44 8.52
C ASP A 601 -4.44 19.17 7.33
N PHE A 602 -5.09 18.00 7.29
CA PHE A 602 -5.92 17.55 6.15
C PHE A 602 -7.11 16.68 6.61
N ASP A 603 -7.91 16.21 5.64
CA ASP A 603 -9.16 15.46 5.87
C ASP A 603 -10.11 16.09 6.92
N PRO A 604 -10.47 17.37 6.79
CA PRO A 604 -11.43 17.98 7.71
C PRO A 604 -12.82 17.35 7.55
N CYS A 605 -13.54 17.13 8.64
CA CYS A 605 -14.94 16.74 8.61
C CYS A 605 -15.80 17.44 9.68
N PHE A 606 -17.03 17.81 9.30
CA PHE A 606 -17.97 18.46 10.21
C PHE A 606 -18.52 17.47 11.24
N LEU A 607 -18.39 17.81 12.52
CA LEU A 607 -18.96 17.04 13.62
C LEU A 607 -20.35 17.57 14.03
N PRO A 608 -21.25 16.71 14.53
CA PRO A 608 -22.59 17.13 14.94
C PRO A 608 -22.58 18.00 16.22
N ASN A 609 -21.51 18.01 17.00
CA ASN A 609 -21.34 18.97 18.12
C ASN A 609 -20.99 20.40 17.64
N GLY A 610 -20.76 20.62 16.34
CA GLY A 610 -20.36 21.91 15.78
C GLY A 610 -18.84 22.13 15.72
N ARG A 611 -18.03 21.16 16.15
CA ARG A 611 -16.58 21.13 15.98
C ARG A 611 -16.20 20.54 14.61
N ILE A 612 -14.90 20.56 14.32
CA ILE A 612 -14.32 20.03 13.08
C ILE A 612 -13.27 19.00 13.48
N ALA A 613 -13.42 17.74 13.07
CA ALA A 613 -12.35 16.75 13.17
C ALA A 613 -11.44 16.82 11.96
N PHE A 614 -10.17 16.45 12.11
CA PHE A 614 -9.17 16.46 11.03
C PHE A 614 -7.97 15.59 11.38
N ILE A 615 -7.08 15.37 10.41
CA ILE A 615 -5.83 14.63 10.58
C ILE A 615 -4.65 15.59 10.61
N SER A 616 -3.73 15.41 11.57
CA SER A 616 -2.62 16.33 11.82
C SER A 616 -1.32 15.66 12.27
N GLU A 617 -0.18 16.21 11.81
CA GLU A 617 1.17 15.83 12.26
C GLU A 617 1.55 16.38 13.66
N ARG A 618 0.67 17.16 14.32
CA ARG A 618 0.97 17.84 15.61
C ARG A 618 1.31 16.92 16.77
N ARG A 619 0.97 15.63 16.67
CA ARG A 619 1.32 14.62 17.68
C ARG A 619 2.83 14.31 17.66
N GLY A 620 3.51 14.65 16.55
CA GLY A 620 4.96 14.50 16.33
C GLY A 620 5.34 13.16 15.68
N GLY A 621 6.59 12.75 15.81
CA GLY A 621 7.05 11.38 15.56
C GLY A 621 7.02 10.86 14.12
N TYR A 622 7.54 9.65 13.92
CA TYR A 622 7.84 9.05 12.61
C TYR A 622 7.36 7.61 12.48
N LEU A 623 7.14 7.18 11.24
CA LEU A 623 6.81 5.80 10.87
C LEU A 623 8.02 4.86 10.96
N ARG A 624 7.80 3.62 11.39
CA ARG A 624 8.85 2.61 11.67
C ARG A 624 9.40 1.86 10.44
N CYS A 625 8.85 2.05 9.24
CA CYS A 625 9.12 1.24 8.03
C CYS A 625 10.17 1.83 7.04
N GLY A 626 11.27 2.40 7.54
CA GLY A 626 12.47 2.68 6.73
C GLY A 626 12.43 3.93 5.82
N ARG A 627 11.64 4.97 6.15
CA ARG A 627 11.57 6.24 5.38
C ARG A 627 11.45 7.46 6.30
N VAL A 628 11.64 8.65 5.73
CA VAL A 628 11.36 9.94 6.39
C VAL A 628 9.87 10.25 6.23
N CYS A 629 9.07 9.67 7.12
CA CYS A 629 7.62 9.73 7.07
C CYS A 629 7.10 10.15 8.45
N PRO A 630 6.96 11.47 8.71
CA PRO A 630 6.30 11.96 9.91
C PRO A 630 4.90 11.37 10.06
N THR A 631 4.39 11.29 11.26
CA THR A 631 3.12 10.61 11.52
C THR A 631 2.01 11.60 11.83
N TYR A 632 0.84 11.39 11.23
CA TYR A 632 -0.36 12.17 11.49
C TYR A 632 -1.48 11.33 12.12
N THR A 633 -2.26 11.97 12.99
CA THR A 633 -3.28 11.32 13.85
C THR A 633 -4.55 12.17 13.90
N LEU A 634 -5.62 11.65 14.51
CA LEU A 634 -6.92 12.32 14.63
C LEU A 634 -6.90 13.46 15.66
N TYR A 635 -7.42 14.62 15.25
CA TYR A 635 -7.61 15.83 16.04
C TYR A 635 -9.03 16.37 15.86
N ASP A 636 -9.43 17.31 16.71
CA ASP A 636 -10.50 18.24 16.41
C ASP A 636 -10.16 19.68 16.80
N MET A 637 -11.00 20.62 16.37
CA MET A 637 -10.92 22.04 16.69
C MET A 637 -12.31 22.68 16.75
N ALA A 638 -12.40 23.85 17.35
CA ALA A 638 -13.59 24.69 17.24
C ALA A 638 -13.82 25.17 15.80
N ALA A 639 -15.06 25.56 15.47
CA ALA A 639 -15.44 25.98 14.12
C ALA A 639 -14.69 27.21 13.55
N ASP A 640 -13.99 27.94 14.42
CA ASP A 640 -13.19 29.12 14.09
C ASP A 640 -11.68 28.83 14.01
N GLY A 641 -11.27 27.56 14.10
CA GLY A 641 -9.89 27.10 14.07
C GLY A 641 -9.17 27.13 15.42
N SER A 642 -9.81 27.58 16.50
CA SER A 642 -9.23 27.59 17.84
C SER A 642 -9.40 26.25 18.58
N ASP A 643 -8.81 26.13 19.76
CA ASP A 643 -9.02 24.99 20.68
C ASP A 643 -8.74 23.62 20.03
N ILE A 644 -7.61 23.52 19.32
CA ILE A 644 -7.12 22.27 18.73
C ILE A 644 -6.85 21.26 19.85
N THR A 645 -7.40 20.05 19.70
CA THR A 645 -7.29 18.95 20.68
C THR A 645 -6.85 17.67 19.96
N CYS A 646 -5.84 16.99 20.49
CA CYS A 646 -5.45 15.66 20.02
C CYS A 646 -6.50 14.64 20.49
N LEU A 647 -7.18 13.99 19.55
CA LEU A 647 -8.15 12.92 19.83
C LEU A 647 -7.51 11.54 19.82
N SER A 648 -6.35 11.38 19.18
CA SER A 648 -5.67 10.09 19.07
C SER A 648 -4.19 10.17 19.39
N PHE A 649 -3.77 9.41 20.40
CA PHE A 649 -2.37 9.33 20.83
C PHE A 649 -1.62 8.13 20.22
N HIS A 650 -2.16 7.51 19.17
CA HIS A 650 -1.54 6.35 18.52
C HIS A 650 -0.19 6.71 17.86
N GLU A 651 0.78 5.78 17.86
CA GLU A 651 2.14 6.05 17.32
C GLU A 651 2.25 6.09 15.79
N THR A 652 1.20 5.71 15.06
CA THR A 652 1.20 5.57 13.58
C THR A 652 0.08 6.37 12.90
N ASN A 653 0.05 6.30 11.56
CA ASN A 653 -0.81 7.12 10.73
C ASN A 653 -2.30 6.74 10.76
N GLU A 654 -3.16 7.76 10.69
CA GLU A 654 -4.61 7.68 10.61
C GLU A 654 -5.15 8.56 9.47
N TRP A 655 -6.32 8.22 8.89
CA TRP A 655 -6.85 8.89 7.68
C TRP A 655 -8.38 9.00 7.66
N HIS A 656 -8.87 9.95 6.86
CA HIS A 656 -10.25 10.03 6.35
C HIS A 656 -11.35 9.92 7.42
N PRO A 657 -11.36 10.75 8.48
CA PRO A 657 -12.46 10.76 9.43
C PRO A 657 -13.79 11.16 8.75
N SER A 658 -14.86 10.45 9.09
CA SER A 658 -16.24 10.83 8.77
C SER A 658 -17.19 10.51 9.92
N VAL A 659 -18.44 10.96 9.85
CA VAL A 659 -19.41 10.80 10.94
C VAL A 659 -20.38 9.66 10.67
N THR A 660 -20.55 8.78 11.64
CA THR A 660 -21.51 7.67 11.62
C THR A 660 -22.94 8.14 11.96
N HIS A 661 -23.95 7.35 11.62
CA HIS A 661 -25.36 7.69 11.92
C HIS A 661 -25.67 7.77 13.42
N ASP A 662 -24.90 7.09 14.27
CA ASP A 662 -25.01 7.15 15.73
C ASP A 662 -24.18 8.26 16.38
N GLY A 663 -23.56 9.14 15.58
CA GLY A 663 -22.87 10.33 16.07
C GLY A 663 -21.47 10.06 16.61
N ARG A 664 -20.76 9.10 16.04
CA ARG A 664 -19.34 8.79 16.30
C ARG A 664 -18.49 9.20 15.11
N ILE A 665 -17.18 9.25 15.30
CA ILE A 665 -16.20 9.41 14.23
C ILE A 665 -15.78 8.01 13.77
N VAL A 666 -15.85 7.72 12.47
CA VAL A 666 -15.20 6.58 11.84
C VAL A 666 -13.99 7.07 11.05
N TYR A 667 -12.86 6.36 11.13
CA TYR A 667 -11.61 6.74 10.47
C TYR A 667 -10.77 5.49 10.21
N THR A 668 -9.76 5.57 9.34
CA THR A 668 -8.83 4.46 9.10
C THR A 668 -7.58 4.64 9.97
N ARG A 669 -7.11 3.58 10.62
CA ARG A 669 -5.85 3.58 11.40
C ARG A 669 -4.93 2.49 10.93
N TRP A 670 -3.63 2.77 10.90
CA TRP A 670 -2.57 1.79 10.70
C TRP A 670 -2.10 1.14 12.02
N ASP A 671 -2.80 0.12 12.53
CA ASP A 671 -2.44 -0.52 13.80
C ASP A 671 -1.53 -1.75 13.61
N TYR A 672 -0.22 -1.52 13.51
CA TYR A 672 0.80 -2.57 13.38
C TYR A 672 1.77 -2.66 14.58
N VAL A 673 1.31 -2.31 15.78
CA VAL A 673 2.09 -2.51 17.02
C VAL A 673 2.29 -4.01 17.25
N ASP A 674 3.55 -4.45 17.11
CA ASP A 674 3.95 -5.86 17.08
C ASP A 674 3.20 -6.71 16.07
N ARG A 675 2.69 -6.17 14.96
CA ARG A 675 2.03 -6.96 13.89
C ARG A 675 2.73 -6.75 12.55
N HIS A 676 2.34 -7.55 11.57
CA HIS A 676 2.79 -7.39 10.19
C HIS A 676 2.50 -5.96 9.67
N GLY A 677 3.52 -5.29 9.10
CA GLY A 677 3.45 -3.88 8.71
C GLY A 677 2.42 -3.56 7.63
N CYS A 678 2.18 -4.45 6.67
CA CYS A 678 1.34 -4.12 5.51
C CYS A 678 -0.18 -4.36 5.65
N THR A 679 -0.67 -4.97 6.74
CA THR A 679 -2.01 -5.62 6.75
C THR A 679 -3.03 -5.04 7.73
N ALA A 680 -2.77 -3.88 8.33
CA ALA A 680 -3.54 -3.37 9.45
C ALA A 680 -4.04 -1.92 9.27
N HIS A 681 -4.47 -1.55 8.06
CA HIS A 681 -4.98 -0.20 7.75
C HIS A 681 -6.50 -0.22 7.59
N LEU A 682 -7.20 -0.27 8.71
CA LEU A 682 -8.61 -0.67 8.73
C LEU A 682 -9.48 0.33 9.50
N PRO A 683 -10.82 0.21 9.42
CA PRO A 683 -11.72 1.20 10.02
C PRO A 683 -11.79 1.05 11.55
N TRP A 684 -11.75 2.19 12.23
CA TRP A 684 -11.93 2.37 13.67
C TRP A 684 -13.03 3.38 13.92
N ILE A 685 -13.66 3.28 15.09
CA ILE A 685 -14.64 4.24 15.57
C ILE A 685 -14.21 4.83 16.92
N THR A 686 -14.55 6.09 17.15
CA THR A 686 -14.37 6.77 18.43
C THR A 686 -15.52 7.76 18.70
N THR A 687 -15.71 8.16 19.94
CA THR A 687 -16.64 9.23 20.30
C THR A 687 -16.19 10.59 19.72
N LEU A 688 -17.07 11.60 19.73
CA LEU A 688 -16.74 12.93 19.19
C LEU A 688 -15.60 13.64 19.93
N ASP A 689 -15.28 13.17 21.13
CA ASP A 689 -14.21 13.67 22.00
C ASP A 689 -13.09 12.64 22.21
N GLY A 690 -12.95 11.66 21.31
CA GLY A 690 -11.75 10.79 21.21
C GLY A 690 -11.74 9.55 22.10
N ARG A 691 -12.69 9.42 23.04
CA ARG A 691 -12.80 8.28 23.97
C ARG A 691 -13.23 6.98 23.31
N ASP A 692 -12.85 5.88 23.95
CA ASP A 692 -13.28 4.51 23.61
C ASP A 692 -13.06 4.14 22.13
N SER A 693 -11.84 4.37 21.64
CA SER A 693 -11.46 4.01 20.27
C SER A 693 -11.46 2.49 20.06
N ARG A 694 -12.25 2.01 19.09
CA ARG A 694 -12.41 0.56 18.79
C ARG A 694 -12.33 0.27 17.30
N ALA A 695 -11.60 -0.78 16.94
CA ALA A 695 -11.62 -1.29 15.57
C ALA A 695 -12.99 -1.85 15.21
N VAL A 696 -13.47 -1.51 14.01
CA VAL A 696 -14.71 -2.03 13.44
C VAL A 696 -14.53 -3.50 13.06
N HIS A 697 -13.46 -3.81 12.31
CA HIS A 697 -13.06 -5.18 11.95
C HIS A 697 -11.61 -5.21 11.43
N GLY A 698 -11.12 -6.43 11.23
CA GLY A 698 -9.97 -6.85 10.44
C GLY A 698 -8.59 -6.82 11.12
N ASN A 699 -8.56 -6.61 12.43
CA ASN A 699 -7.31 -6.50 13.21
C ASN A 699 -6.38 -7.73 13.14
N PHE A 700 -6.84 -8.88 12.64
CA PHE A 700 -6.02 -10.10 12.57
C PHE A 700 -5.97 -10.75 11.19
N ALA A 701 -6.37 -10.02 10.16
CA ALA A 701 -6.67 -10.64 8.89
C ALA A 701 -5.43 -10.80 7.98
N PRO A 702 -5.19 -11.99 7.41
CA PRO A 702 -4.06 -12.21 6.52
C PRO A 702 -4.13 -11.41 5.23
N ARG A 703 -2.98 -10.88 4.83
CA ARG A 703 -2.79 -10.00 3.67
C ARG A 703 -3.53 -10.44 2.41
N GLN A 704 -3.30 -11.68 1.98
CA GLN A 704 -3.74 -12.21 0.70
C GLN A 704 -5.26 -12.43 0.60
N LEU A 705 -5.96 -12.40 1.74
CA LEU A 705 -7.37 -12.73 1.81
C LEU A 705 -8.29 -11.50 1.71
N ARG A 706 -7.76 -10.27 1.81
CA ARG A 706 -8.54 -9.03 1.89
C ARG A 706 -7.79 -7.81 1.32
N PRO A 707 -8.38 -6.59 1.35
CA PRO A 707 -7.63 -5.37 1.03
C PRO A 707 -6.52 -5.08 2.04
N ASP A 708 -5.38 -4.54 1.58
CA ASP A 708 -4.32 -4.04 2.47
C ASP A 708 -4.80 -2.82 3.29
N MET A 709 -5.66 -2.00 2.67
CA MET A 709 -6.25 -0.82 3.28
C MET A 709 -7.74 -0.66 2.92
N GLU A 710 -8.50 -0.12 3.86
CA GLU A 710 -9.88 0.32 3.67
C GLU A 710 -9.97 1.82 4.04
N LEU A 711 -10.12 2.68 3.03
CA LEU A 711 -10.05 4.14 3.12
C LEU A 711 -11.38 4.79 2.74
N ASP A 712 -11.53 6.11 2.95
CA ASP A 712 -12.76 6.87 2.66
C ASP A 712 -14.04 6.26 3.25
N CYS A 713 -13.95 5.70 4.46
CA CYS A 713 -15.07 5.00 5.08
C CYS A 713 -16.23 5.96 5.34
N ARG A 714 -17.41 5.67 4.76
CA ARG A 714 -18.63 6.48 4.93
C ARG A 714 -19.84 5.63 5.25
N ALA A 715 -20.65 6.07 6.21
CA ALA A 715 -21.89 5.41 6.58
C ALA A 715 -22.91 5.50 5.41
N VAL A 716 -23.52 4.37 5.07
CA VAL A 716 -24.52 4.30 4.00
C VAL A 716 -25.87 4.81 4.51
N PRO A 717 -26.56 5.76 3.85
CA PRO A 717 -27.84 6.28 4.31
C PRO A 717 -28.88 5.17 4.56
N GLY A 718 -29.56 5.22 5.71
CA GLY A 718 -30.59 4.24 6.08
C GLY A 718 -30.08 2.82 6.34
N SER A 719 -28.76 2.63 6.45
CA SER A 719 -28.11 1.33 6.61
C SER A 719 -27.08 1.35 7.75
N PRO A 720 -26.84 0.22 8.44
CA PRO A 720 -25.74 0.10 9.40
C PRO A 720 -24.37 -0.14 8.74
N LYS A 721 -24.30 -0.19 7.41
CA LYS A 721 -23.09 -0.53 6.65
C LYS A 721 -22.26 0.70 6.31
N PHE A 722 -20.99 0.46 5.98
CA PHE A 722 -20.08 1.47 5.43
C PHE A 722 -19.68 1.14 4.01
N VAL A 723 -19.49 2.15 3.16
CA VAL A 723 -18.73 2.01 1.91
C VAL A 723 -17.28 2.43 2.15
N ALA A 724 -16.34 1.78 1.47
CA ALA A 724 -14.91 2.13 1.54
C ALA A 724 -14.19 1.87 0.20
N THR A 725 -13.05 2.55 0.03
CA THR A 725 -12.07 2.29 -1.03
C THR A 725 -11.07 1.23 -0.54
N ALA A 726 -11.00 0.08 -1.22
CA ALA A 726 -10.02 -0.98 -1.00
C ALA A 726 -8.68 -0.64 -1.70
N ALA A 727 -7.79 0.07 -1.00
CA ALA A 727 -6.56 0.66 -1.53
C ALA A 727 -5.30 -0.22 -1.26
N PRO A 728 -4.22 -0.04 -2.04
CA PRO A 728 -2.92 -0.68 -1.77
C PRO A 728 -2.18 -0.02 -0.62
N HIS A 729 -1.23 -0.74 -0.03
CA HIS A 729 -0.23 -0.16 0.85
C HIS A 729 0.76 0.67 0.02
N HIS A 730 1.51 0.08 -0.92
CA HIS A 730 2.50 0.77 -1.76
C HIS A 730 1.89 1.52 -2.96
N GLY A 731 0.82 2.28 -2.75
CA GLY A 731 0.19 3.12 -3.77
C GLY A 731 -0.53 4.34 -3.18
N GLN A 732 -1.51 4.89 -3.88
CA GLN A 732 -2.32 6.01 -3.38
C GLN A 732 -3.73 5.52 -3.01
N ALA A 733 -4.56 6.41 -2.45
CA ALA A 733 -5.91 6.10 -1.95
C ALA A 733 -6.96 5.80 -3.06
N TYR A 734 -6.63 4.89 -3.97
CA TYR A 734 -7.48 4.42 -5.06
C TYR A 734 -7.44 2.89 -5.13
N GLY A 735 -8.53 2.27 -5.57
CA GLY A 735 -8.65 0.82 -5.63
C GLY A 735 -10.04 0.39 -6.04
N SER A 736 -10.48 -0.79 -5.63
CA SER A 736 -11.88 -1.22 -5.81
C SER A 736 -12.76 -0.69 -4.68
N LEU A 737 -14.08 -0.69 -4.88
CA LEU A 737 -15.05 -0.30 -3.85
C LEU A 737 -15.59 -1.54 -3.12
N VAL A 738 -15.73 -1.40 -1.80
CA VAL A 738 -16.27 -2.45 -0.92
C VAL A 738 -17.35 -1.90 0.00
N LEU A 739 -18.21 -2.80 0.46
CA LEU A 739 -19.25 -2.58 1.46
C LEU A 739 -18.91 -3.38 2.71
N ILE A 740 -18.98 -2.74 3.87
CA ILE A 740 -18.62 -3.30 5.18
C ILE A 740 -19.89 -3.39 6.04
N ASP A 741 -20.24 -4.59 6.52
CA ASP A 741 -21.32 -4.79 7.49
C ASP A 741 -20.73 -5.11 8.87
N PRO A 742 -20.68 -4.13 9.80
CA PRO A 742 -20.06 -4.31 11.11
C PRO A 742 -20.83 -5.27 12.03
N ARG A 743 -22.01 -5.74 11.62
CA ARG A 743 -22.81 -6.71 12.40
C ARG A 743 -22.39 -8.15 12.10
N VAL A 744 -21.77 -8.39 10.94
CA VAL A 744 -21.28 -9.70 10.56
C VAL A 744 -20.00 -9.99 11.33
N PRO A 745 -19.87 -11.15 12.00
CA PRO A 745 -18.65 -11.53 12.67
C PRO A 745 -17.44 -11.51 11.73
N ASP A 746 -16.36 -10.92 12.21
CA ASP A 746 -15.08 -10.95 11.51
C ASP A 746 -14.49 -12.36 11.52
N ASP A 747 -14.23 -12.89 10.33
CA ASP A 747 -13.65 -14.22 10.08
C ASP A 747 -12.15 -14.14 9.73
N ASP A 748 -11.53 -12.98 10.01
CA ASP A 748 -10.17 -12.64 9.60
C ASP A 748 -9.97 -12.63 8.07
N ALA A 749 -11.05 -12.56 7.30
CA ALA A 749 -11.03 -12.54 5.84
C ALA A 749 -12.05 -11.53 5.30
N MET A 750 -13.02 -12.00 4.51
CA MET A 750 -14.02 -11.19 3.81
C MET A 750 -15.42 -11.32 4.42
N GLY A 751 -15.57 -11.91 5.61
CA GLY A 751 -16.86 -12.07 6.30
C GLY A 751 -17.67 -10.78 6.36
N PRO A 752 -17.13 -9.71 6.98
CA PRO A 752 -17.81 -8.42 7.06
C PRO A 752 -17.69 -7.58 5.78
N VAL A 753 -16.94 -8.01 4.76
CA VAL A 753 -16.61 -7.20 3.57
C VAL A 753 -17.16 -7.82 2.29
N LYS A 754 -17.91 -7.04 1.51
CA LYS A 754 -18.38 -7.45 0.17
C LYS A 754 -17.89 -6.50 -0.92
N ARG A 755 -17.53 -7.05 -2.07
CA ARG A 755 -17.08 -6.29 -3.25
C ARG A 755 -18.28 -5.64 -3.94
N LEU A 756 -18.18 -4.34 -4.20
CA LEU A 756 -19.12 -3.60 -5.04
C LEU A 756 -18.65 -3.57 -6.50
N THR A 757 -17.34 -3.48 -6.72
CA THR A 757 -16.70 -3.49 -8.06
C THR A 757 -15.81 -4.74 -8.22
N PRO A 758 -16.41 -5.93 -8.38
CA PRO A 758 -15.69 -7.21 -8.38
C PRO A 758 -14.77 -7.41 -9.58
N GLU A 759 -14.91 -6.61 -10.64
CA GLU A 759 -14.05 -6.65 -11.84
C GLU A 759 -12.64 -6.13 -11.56
N VAL A 760 -12.45 -5.33 -10.50
CA VAL A 760 -11.15 -4.84 -10.08
C VAL A 760 -10.71 -5.59 -8.82
N GLY A 761 -9.69 -6.44 -8.97
CA GLY A 761 -9.02 -7.08 -7.83
C GLY A 761 -8.46 -6.05 -6.84
N PHE A 762 -8.09 -6.49 -5.63
CA PHE A 762 -7.42 -5.58 -4.70
C PHE A 762 -6.02 -5.23 -5.23
N PRO A 763 -5.62 -3.93 -5.29
CA PRO A 763 -4.51 -3.52 -6.15
C PRO A 763 -3.19 -4.22 -5.84
N GLU A 764 -2.84 -4.36 -4.56
CA GLU A 764 -1.57 -4.97 -4.15
C GLU A 764 -1.73 -6.42 -3.70
N SER A 765 -2.66 -6.72 -2.78
CA SER A 765 -2.84 -8.07 -2.24
C SER A 765 -3.32 -9.11 -3.26
N GLN A 766 -3.92 -8.66 -4.37
CA GLN A 766 -4.50 -9.53 -5.41
C GLN A 766 -4.13 -9.12 -6.84
N GLY A 767 -3.18 -8.19 -7.00
CA GLY A 767 -2.71 -7.71 -8.29
C GLY A 767 -3.78 -7.01 -9.13
N GLY A 768 -4.65 -6.23 -8.47
CA GLY A 768 -5.67 -5.41 -9.13
C GLY A 768 -5.16 -4.05 -9.60
N ALA A 769 -6.02 -3.04 -9.58
CA ALA A 769 -5.70 -1.70 -10.09
C ALA A 769 -6.33 -0.55 -9.27
N GLN A 770 -5.70 0.62 -9.32
CA GLN A 770 -6.12 1.85 -8.65
C GLN A 770 -7.24 2.57 -9.44
N ALA A 771 -8.33 1.87 -9.77
CA ALA A 771 -9.32 2.32 -10.76
C ALA A 771 -10.45 3.20 -10.18
N TYR A 772 -10.84 3.02 -8.92
CA TYR A 772 -11.88 3.81 -8.24
C TYR A 772 -11.33 4.56 -7.02
N GLY A 773 -12.11 5.48 -6.47
CA GLY A 773 -11.85 6.10 -5.18
C GLY A 773 -12.99 7.01 -4.71
N THR A 774 -12.83 7.55 -3.51
CA THR A 774 -13.69 8.59 -2.91
C THR A 774 -15.20 8.35 -3.09
N PRO A 775 -15.75 7.18 -2.68
CA PRO A 775 -17.17 6.90 -2.82
C PRO A 775 -18.03 7.82 -1.93
N TRP A 776 -19.20 8.21 -2.44
CA TRP A 776 -20.27 8.85 -1.69
C TRP A 776 -21.54 8.00 -1.85
N PRO A 777 -22.03 7.34 -0.77
CA PRO A 777 -23.18 6.45 -0.85
C PRO A 777 -24.49 7.24 -0.93
N LEU A 778 -25.35 6.86 -1.88
CA LEU A 778 -26.76 7.31 -1.95
C LEU A 778 -27.70 6.26 -1.33
N SER A 779 -27.35 4.97 -1.47
CA SER A 779 -27.95 3.83 -0.80
C SER A 779 -26.96 2.66 -0.74
N GLU A 780 -27.38 1.46 -0.33
CA GLU A 780 -26.55 0.25 -0.43
C GLU A 780 -26.26 -0.18 -1.89
N ASP A 781 -26.99 0.33 -2.86
CA ASP A 781 -26.89 -0.08 -4.26
C ASP A 781 -26.42 1.03 -5.21
N TYR A 782 -26.36 2.29 -4.75
CA TYR A 782 -26.02 3.45 -5.61
C TYR A 782 -24.99 4.37 -4.96
N TYR A 783 -23.95 4.72 -5.72
CA TYR A 783 -22.79 5.47 -5.26
C TYR A 783 -22.37 6.51 -6.28
N LEU A 784 -22.06 7.74 -5.85
CA LEU A 784 -21.18 8.60 -6.63
C LEU A 784 -19.75 8.20 -6.30
N CYS A 785 -18.87 8.12 -7.29
CA CYS A 785 -17.46 7.88 -7.05
C CYS A 785 -16.63 8.48 -8.18
N ILE A 786 -15.32 8.32 -8.07
CA ILE A 786 -14.45 8.54 -9.22
C ILE A 786 -14.02 7.22 -9.84
N TYR A 787 -13.80 7.24 -11.15
CA TYR A 787 -13.39 6.07 -11.91
C TYR A 787 -12.51 6.47 -13.10
N ASP A 788 -11.54 5.63 -13.41
CA ASP A 788 -10.73 5.72 -14.64
C ASP A 788 -10.54 4.33 -15.27
N ALA A 789 -11.19 4.10 -16.40
CA ALA A 789 -11.06 2.86 -17.18
C ALA A 789 -9.63 2.61 -17.69
N GLY A 790 -8.82 3.67 -17.83
CA GLY A 790 -7.42 3.59 -18.26
C GLY A 790 -6.44 3.17 -17.15
N MET A 791 -6.84 3.23 -15.87
CA MET A 791 -6.00 2.82 -14.75
C MET A 791 -5.99 1.29 -14.60
N ARG A 792 -5.24 0.62 -15.49
CA ARG A 792 -5.06 -0.84 -15.53
C ARG A 792 -3.92 -1.33 -14.65
N ARG A 793 -3.84 -2.65 -14.46
CA ARG A 793 -2.72 -3.35 -13.80
C ARG A 793 -1.43 -3.19 -14.60
N ALA A 794 -0.63 -2.20 -14.23
CA ALA A 794 0.79 -1.98 -14.52
C ALA A 794 1.03 -0.51 -14.19
N GLY A 795 1.91 -0.12 -13.28
CA GLY A 795 2.16 1.31 -13.03
C GLY A 795 1.27 1.94 -11.94
N GLY A 796 1.84 2.89 -11.22
CA GLY A 796 1.18 3.63 -10.14
C GLY A 796 1.45 3.08 -8.73
N PHE A 797 2.30 2.07 -8.59
CA PHE A 797 2.83 1.61 -7.30
C PHE A 797 4.19 2.26 -6.97
N GLN A 798 4.63 2.14 -5.73
CA GLN A 798 5.95 2.62 -5.30
C GLN A 798 7.06 2.02 -6.17
N GLY A 799 8.01 2.83 -6.60
CA GLY A 799 9.13 2.41 -7.47
C GLY A 799 8.78 2.29 -8.95
N GLU A 800 7.51 2.39 -9.33
CA GLU A 800 7.08 2.45 -10.73
C GLU A 800 6.97 3.89 -11.25
N ALA A 801 6.89 4.04 -12.57
CA ALA A 801 6.72 5.35 -13.20
C ALA A 801 5.43 6.05 -12.72
N TYR A 802 5.53 7.36 -12.50
CA TYR A 802 4.38 8.20 -12.15
C TYR A 802 3.28 8.08 -13.20
N ARG A 803 2.05 7.89 -12.74
CA ARG A 803 0.84 7.92 -13.57
C ARG A 803 -0.04 9.04 -13.08
N ARG A 804 -0.46 9.91 -14.01
CA ARG A 804 -1.31 11.07 -13.71
C ARG A 804 -2.71 10.67 -13.26
N GLY A 805 -3.27 9.59 -13.82
CA GLY A 805 -4.69 9.27 -13.74
C GLY A 805 -5.56 10.27 -14.52
N ASN A 806 -6.71 9.81 -15.00
CA ASN A 806 -7.71 10.60 -15.70
C ASN A 806 -9.08 10.39 -15.03
N TYR A 807 -9.18 10.50 -13.72
CA TYR A 807 -10.42 10.16 -13.02
C TYR A 807 -11.56 11.13 -13.36
N GLY A 808 -12.71 10.58 -13.75
CA GLY A 808 -13.99 11.30 -13.89
C GLY A 808 -14.95 10.99 -12.75
N ILE A 809 -16.04 11.76 -12.64
CA ILE A 809 -17.14 11.54 -11.68
C ILE A 809 -18.18 10.62 -12.32
N TYR A 810 -18.55 9.56 -11.60
CA TYR A 810 -19.51 8.55 -12.07
C TYR A 810 -20.62 8.32 -11.07
N LEU A 811 -21.79 7.94 -11.58
CA LEU A 811 -22.75 7.12 -10.85
C LEU A 811 -22.40 5.66 -11.10
N VAL A 812 -22.16 4.91 -10.02
CA VAL A 812 -21.93 3.46 -10.04
C VAL A 812 -23.01 2.79 -9.22
N ASP A 813 -23.53 1.67 -9.74
CA ASP A 813 -24.46 0.82 -8.98
C ASP A 813 -23.85 -0.54 -8.63
N ALA A 814 -24.49 -1.22 -7.67
CA ALA A 814 -24.09 -2.54 -7.22
C ALA A 814 -24.36 -3.64 -8.25
N PHE A 815 -25.06 -3.35 -9.36
CA PHE A 815 -25.27 -4.29 -10.47
C PHE A 815 -24.12 -4.26 -11.48
N GLY A 816 -23.17 -3.34 -11.31
CA GLY A 816 -21.97 -3.22 -12.14
C GLY A 816 -22.09 -2.18 -13.27
N ASN A 817 -23.15 -1.37 -13.31
CA ASN A 817 -23.28 -0.26 -14.25
C ASN A 817 -22.47 0.96 -13.82
N LYS A 818 -22.06 1.75 -14.80
CA LYS A 818 -21.21 2.95 -14.62
C LYS A 818 -21.64 4.03 -15.60
N GLU A 819 -22.09 5.16 -15.08
CA GLU A 819 -22.52 6.31 -15.87
C GLU A 819 -21.63 7.52 -15.60
N LEU A 820 -20.92 7.97 -16.64
CA LEU A 820 -20.11 9.18 -16.58
C LEU A 820 -21.02 10.40 -16.38
N ILE A 821 -20.79 11.14 -15.30
CA ILE A 821 -21.47 12.41 -15.02
C ILE A 821 -20.65 13.56 -15.61
N TYR A 822 -19.36 13.63 -15.25
CA TYR A 822 -18.47 14.70 -15.69
C TYR A 822 -17.01 14.25 -15.65
N ARG A 823 -16.22 14.71 -16.63
CA ARG A 823 -14.77 14.56 -16.67
C ARG A 823 -14.18 15.83 -17.24
N ASP A 824 -13.12 16.31 -16.61
CA ASP A 824 -12.29 17.35 -17.16
C ASP A 824 -11.16 16.69 -17.98
N PRO A 825 -10.98 17.02 -19.27
CA PRO A 825 -9.92 16.43 -20.09
C PRO A 825 -8.52 16.85 -19.66
N GLU A 826 -8.38 17.94 -18.90
CA GLU A 826 -7.09 18.45 -18.47
C GLU A 826 -6.65 17.92 -17.11
N ILE A 827 -7.56 17.54 -16.20
CA ILE A 827 -7.16 17.19 -14.83
C ILE A 827 -8.18 16.28 -14.14
N SER A 828 -7.69 15.37 -13.30
CA SER A 828 -8.57 14.43 -12.60
C SER A 828 -9.54 15.15 -11.66
N CYS A 829 -10.80 14.72 -11.69
CA CYS A 829 -11.84 15.11 -10.75
C CYS A 829 -11.86 14.12 -9.57
N GLN A 830 -12.11 14.59 -8.35
CA GLN A 830 -12.10 13.76 -7.12
C GLN A 830 -13.13 14.22 -6.10
N SER A 831 -13.49 13.30 -5.18
CA SER A 831 -14.35 13.57 -4.02
C SER A 831 -15.73 14.18 -4.38
N PRO A 832 -16.55 13.52 -5.20
CA PRO A 832 -17.89 14.01 -5.53
C PRO A 832 -18.80 13.97 -4.28
N ILE A 833 -19.43 15.10 -3.96
CA ILE A 833 -20.33 15.28 -2.82
C ILE A 833 -21.63 15.96 -3.30
N PRO A 834 -22.81 15.35 -3.14
CA PRO A 834 -24.08 16.01 -3.41
C PRO A 834 -24.25 17.26 -2.54
N VAL A 835 -24.58 18.40 -3.16
CA VAL A 835 -24.85 19.66 -2.43
C VAL A 835 -26.31 19.69 -2.01
N VAL A 836 -26.64 18.87 -0.99
CA VAL A 836 -27.97 18.82 -0.37
C VAL A 836 -27.89 18.67 1.14
N PRO A 837 -28.83 19.28 1.89
CA PRO A 837 -28.89 19.08 3.33
C PRO A 837 -29.01 17.60 3.69
N ARG A 838 -28.31 17.19 4.74
CA ARG A 838 -28.29 15.82 5.25
C ARG A 838 -28.64 15.79 6.74
N PRO A 839 -29.27 14.71 7.25
CA PRO A 839 -29.59 14.59 8.66
C PRO A 839 -28.34 14.75 9.54
N LYS A 840 -28.45 15.61 10.56
CA LYS A 840 -27.41 15.78 11.58
C LYS A 840 -27.55 14.67 12.63
N PRO A 841 -26.53 13.82 12.85
CA PRO A 841 -26.57 12.78 13.87
C PRO A 841 -26.75 13.34 15.28
N ARG A 842 -27.15 12.47 16.21
CA ARG A 842 -27.28 12.83 17.63
C ARG A 842 -25.89 13.08 18.23
N VAL A 843 -25.82 14.01 19.19
CA VAL A 843 -24.59 14.32 19.93
C VAL A 843 -24.67 13.65 21.29
N ALA A 844 -23.69 12.80 21.59
CA ALA A 844 -23.51 12.26 22.94
C ALA A 844 -22.82 13.30 23.85
N PRO A 845 -23.00 13.23 25.18
CA PRO A 845 -22.26 14.08 26.10
C PRO A 845 -20.74 13.89 25.96
N GLU A 846 -20.03 15.01 25.78
CA GLU A 846 -18.57 15.07 25.86
C GLU A 846 -18.15 15.08 27.32
N LEU A 847 -17.14 14.28 27.64
CA LEU A 847 -16.60 14.13 29.01
C LEU A 847 -15.14 14.56 29.08
N VAL A 848 -14.45 14.64 27.94
CA VAL A 848 -13.02 14.97 27.89
C VAL A 848 -12.79 16.45 28.12
N ARG A 849 -11.79 16.75 28.95
CA ARG A 849 -11.26 18.09 29.11
C ARG A 849 -10.52 18.52 27.84
N ARG A 850 -10.79 19.73 27.37
CA ARG A 850 -10.12 20.36 26.21
C ARG A 850 -9.25 21.53 26.67
N GLY A 851 -8.26 21.89 25.86
CA GLY A 851 -7.34 22.99 26.12
C GLY A 851 -5.95 22.76 25.53
N PRO A 852 -5.04 23.74 25.63
CA PRO A 852 -3.70 23.66 25.05
C PRO A 852 -2.86 22.50 25.62
N GLU A 853 -3.18 22.00 26.82
CA GLU A 853 -2.57 20.79 27.39
C GLU A 853 -2.92 19.50 26.64
N THR A 854 -3.95 19.52 25.80
CA THR A 854 -4.38 18.35 25.02
C THR A 854 -3.77 18.29 23.63
N ASP A 855 -3.15 19.37 23.16
CA ASP A 855 -2.36 19.42 21.93
C ASP A 855 -0.87 19.23 22.25
N PRO A 856 -0.24 18.10 21.87
CA PRO A 856 1.18 17.85 22.07
C PRO A 856 2.09 18.99 21.59
N ALA A 857 1.74 19.69 20.51
CA ALA A 857 2.54 20.79 19.98
C ALA A 857 2.48 22.07 20.84
N ALA A 858 1.40 22.26 21.60
CA ALA A 858 1.21 23.42 22.48
C ALA A 858 1.61 23.16 23.95
N ARG A 859 1.83 21.89 24.33
CA ARG A 859 2.29 21.50 25.68
C ARG A 859 3.63 22.12 26.10
N PRO A 860 4.65 22.24 25.23
CA PRO A 860 5.91 22.87 25.61
C PRO A 860 5.70 24.29 26.12
N GLY A 861 6.15 24.57 27.35
CA GLY A 861 5.97 25.88 27.99
C GLY A 861 4.77 25.99 28.93
N LEU A 862 3.90 24.96 29.00
CA LEU A 862 2.85 24.87 30.02
C LEU A 862 3.37 24.21 31.31
N PRO A 863 2.75 24.47 32.48
CA PRO A 863 3.07 23.74 33.70
C PRO A 863 2.84 22.24 33.53
N ALA A 864 3.79 21.43 34.01
CA ALA A 864 3.68 19.98 33.95
C ALA A 864 2.42 19.50 34.71
N ARG A 865 1.63 18.64 34.05
CA ARG A 865 0.45 17.98 34.63
C ARG A 865 0.53 16.48 34.36
N HIS A 866 -0.09 15.70 35.24
CA HIS A 866 -0.16 14.25 35.12
C HIS A 866 -1.63 13.86 34.99
N PRO A 867 -2.21 13.98 33.79
CA PRO A 867 -3.61 13.62 33.60
C PRO A 867 -3.79 12.12 33.84
N GLU A 868 -4.89 11.75 34.49
CA GLU A 868 -5.21 10.37 34.87
C GLU A 868 -6.55 9.95 34.28
N ALA A 869 -6.69 8.64 34.01
CA ALA A 869 -7.92 7.97 33.62
C ALA A 869 -8.08 6.67 34.42
N THR A 870 -9.25 6.05 34.35
CA THR A 870 -9.55 4.79 35.07
C THR A 870 -9.94 3.69 34.11
N VAL A 871 -9.40 2.49 34.32
CA VAL A 871 -9.71 1.28 33.56
C VAL A 871 -10.36 0.26 34.49
N ALA A 872 -11.44 -0.36 34.04
CA ALA A 872 -12.06 -1.53 34.64
C ALA A 872 -12.04 -2.71 33.66
N LEU A 873 -11.54 -3.85 34.10
CA LEU A 873 -11.62 -5.13 33.39
C LEU A 873 -12.58 -6.03 34.15
N ILE A 874 -13.64 -6.50 33.47
CA ILE A 874 -14.68 -7.30 34.10
C ILE A 874 -14.19 -8.71 34.40
N ASN A 875 -13.59 -9.39 33.42
CA ASN A 875 -13.00 -10.71 33.62
C ASN A 875 -11.87 -10.98 32.61
N VAL A 876 -10.62 -11.02 33.10
CA VAL A 876 -9.44 -11.32 32.26
C VAL A 876 -9.54 -12.67 31.54
N TYR A 877 -10.25 -13.65 32.11
CA TYR A 877 -10.37 -14.98 31.51
C TYR A 877 -11.30 -15.02 30.31
N ASP A 878 -12.14 -13.99 30.15
CA ASP A 878 -12.99 -13.86 28.98
C ASP A 878 -12.17 -13.38 27.79
N SER A 879 -11.85 -14.29 26.87
CA SER A 879 -10.82 -14.08 25.85
C SER A 879 -11.12 -14.86 24.58
N LEU A 880 -10.60 -14.40 23.44
CA LEU A 880 -10.79 -15.06 22.15
C LEU A 880 -10.09 -16.43 22.07
N LYS A 881 -8.90 -16.57 22.67
CA LYS A 881 -8.15 -17.84 22.72
C LYS A 881 -8.12 -18.34 24.17
N PRO A 882 -8.24 -19.67 24.40
CA PRO A 882 -8.23 -20.21 25.76
C PRO A 882 -6.88 -19.98 26.47
N TRP A 883 -6.95 -19.76 27.79
CA TRP A 883 -5.78 -19.69 28.66
C TRP A 883 -5.18 -21.08 28.90
N PRO A 884 -3.87 -21.21 29.16
CA PRO A 884 -3.28 -22.47 29.59
C PRO A 884 -3.92 -22.97 30.89
N ALA A 885 -4.13 -24.29 30.99
CA ALA A 885 -4.79 -24.89 32.15
C ALA A 885 -4.06 -24.56 33.47
N GLY A 886 -4.84 -24.19 34.50
CA GLY A 886 -4.30 -23.86 35.83
C GLY A 886 -3.64 -22.49 35.96
N THR A 887 -3.60 -21.69 34.89
CA THR A 887 -3.07 -20.31 34.94
C THR A 887 -3.93 -19.44 35.86
N LYS A 888 -3.30 -18.75 36.81
CA LYS A 888 -3.95 -17.72 37.64
C LYS A 888 -3.33 -16.37 37.36
N ILE A 889 -4.09 -15.49 36.71
CA ILE A 889 -3.69 -14.11 36.51
C ILE A 889 -3.78 -13.36 37.85
N LYS A 890 -2.69 -12.68 38.23
CA LYS A 890 -2.57 -11.92 39.47
C LYS A 890 -2.42 -10.43 39.25
N GLU A 891 -1.88 -10.02 38.11
CA GLU A 891 -1.67 -8.62 37.80
C GLU A 891 -1.92 -8.31 36.33
N ILE A 892 -2.30 -7.05 36.06
CA ILE A 892 -2.19 -6.44 34.74
C ILE A 892 -0.97 -5.52 34.76
N ARG A 893 0.02 -5.79 33.91
CA ARG A 893 1.14 -4.88 33.66
C ARG A 893 0.71 -3.85 32.62
N VAL A 894 0.90 -2.57 32.94
CA VAL A 894 0.62 -1.44 32.06
C VAL A 894 1.93 -0.95 31.47
N LEU A 895 1.98 -0.88 30.15
CA LEU A 895 3.11 -0.35 29.38
C LEU A 895 2.69 0.91 28.62
N GLN A 896 3.61 1.85 28.45
CA GLN A 896 3.48 2.94 27.47
C GLN A 896 4.25 2.55 26.21
N VAL A 897 3.63 2.68 25.03
CA VAL A 897 4.33 2.63 23.73
C VAL A 897 4.73 4.06 23.37
N LEU A 898 5.98 4.26 22.95
CA LEU A 898 6.51 5.60 22.68
C LEU A 898 6.55 5.91 21.18
N PRO A 899 6.10 7.11 20.78
CA PRO A 899 6.22 7.55 19.40
C PRO A 899 7.69 7.66 18.99
N MET A 900 8.00 7.25 17.77
CA MET A 900 9.38 7.29 17.28
C MET A 900 9.82 8.72 16.99
N THR A 901 10.86 9.20 17.66
CA THR A 901 11.27 10.62 17.61
C THR A 901 12.20 10.97 16.44
N VAL A 902 12.77 9.96 15.77
CA VAL A 902 13.70 10.13 14.64
C VAL A 902 13.31 9.22 13.47
N PRO A 903 13.59 9.60 12.20
CA PRO A 903 13.29 8.76 11.04
C PRO A 903 14.01 7.40 11.03
N SER A 904 13.36 6.37 10.48
CA SER A 904 13.90 5.01 10.36
C SER A 904 14.73 4.76 9.08
N GLY A 905 14.90 5.75 8.20
CA GLY A 905 15.46 5.61 6.84
C GLY A 905 16.99 5.55 6.68
N GLY A 906 17.76 5.41 7.77
CA GLY A 906 19.23 5.26 7.72
C GLY A 906 19.74 4.19 8.71
N PRO A 907 20.82 3.44 8.41
CA PRO A 907 21.30 2.37 9.31
C PRO A 907 21.92 2.91 10.62
N PRO A 908 21.98 2.11 11.69
CA PRO A 908 20.90 1.59 12.53
C PRO A 908 20.81 2.40 13.84
N HIS A 909 19.63 2.90 14.18
CA HIS A 909 19.27 3.10 15.58
C HIS A 909 18.18 2.09 15.95
N GLU A 910 18.53 0.82 15.81
CA GLU A 910 17.67 -0.27 16.22
C GLU A 910 17.63 -0.32 17.74
N THR A 911 16.42 -0.35 18.29
CA THR A 911 16.16 -0.39 19.73
C THR A 911 16.25 -1.81 20.28
N ALA A 912 16.13 -2.82 19.41
CA ALA A 912 16.22 -4.24 19.71
C ALA A 912 16.49 -5.08 18.44
N VAL A 913 16.64 -6.40 18.60
CA VAL A 913 16.45 -7.37 17.51
C VAL A 913 15.02 -7.22 16.98
N ARG A 914 14.86 -7.00 15.66
CA ARG A 914 13.54 -6.83 15.04
C ARG A 914 12.66 -8.05 15.26
N VAL A 915 11.37 -7.80 15.45
CA VAL A 915 10.38 -8.87 15.58
C VAL A 915 10.29 -9.60 14.24
N ALA A 916 10.51 -10.91 14.22
CA ALA A 916 10.63 -11.67 12.96
C ALA A 916 9.39 -11.51 12.05
N THR A 917 8.20 -11.51 12.65
CA THR A 917 6.92 -11.33 11.95
C THR A 917 6.60 -9.89 11.53
N ALA A 918 7.45 -8.93 11.90
CA ALA A 918 7.41 -7.51 11.54
C ALA A 918 8.80 -7.00 11.14
N GLY A 919 9.59 -7.84 10.46
CA GLY A 919 11.03 -7.61 10.22
C GLY A 919 11.37 -6.38 9.36
N ASP A 920 10.38 -5.78 8.72
CA ASP A 920 10.48 -4.53 7.96
C ASP A 920 10.42 -3.26 8.86
N SER A 921 10.20 -3.43 10.16
CA SER A 921 9.86 -2.35 11.08
C SER A 921 10.82 -2.29 12.28
N VAL A 922 11.13 -1.06 12.73
CA VAL A 922 11.84 -0.83 14.00
C VAL A 922 10.96 -1.32 15.17
N VAL A 923 11.58 -1.91 16.19
CA VAL A 923 10.86 -2.35 17.40
C VAL A 923 10.41 -1.14 18.21
N PRO A 924 9.12 -1.02 18.54
CA PRO A 924 8.64 0.12 19.31
C PRO A 924 9.23 0.10 20.73
N VAL A 925 9.72 1.26 21.17
CA VAL A 925 10.15 1.47 22.55
C VAL A 925 8.95 1.42 23.48
N ARG A 926 9.14 0.75 24.63
CA ARG A 926 8.09 0.58 25.65
C ARG A 926 8.62 0.81 27.05
N TYR A 927 7.84 1.47 27.89
CA TYR A 927 8.11 1.63 29.34
C TYR A 927 7.11 0.84 30.15
N VAL A 928 7.57 0.13 31.19
CA VAL A 928 6.67 -0.50 32.16
C VAL A 928 6.26 0.55 33.18
N LEU A 929 5.02 1.01 33.10
CA LEU A 929 4.50 2.03 34.02
C LEU A 929 4.24 1.46 35.41
N GLY A 930 3.93 0.15 35.48
CA GLY A 930 3.73 -0.59 36.71
C GLY A 930 2.70 -1.71 36.55
N THR A 931 2.31 -2.32 37.66
CA THR A 931 1.29 -3.37 37.73
C THR A 931 0.07 -2.94 38.55
N ALA A 932 -1.08 -3.52 38.22
CA ALA A 932 -2.31 -3.41 38.99
C ALA A 932 -2.85 -4.81 39.35
N PRO A 933 -3.40 -5.01 40.55
CA PRO A 933 -3.88 -6.32 40.99
C PRO A 933 -5.13 -6.78 40.22
N VAL A 934 -5.17 -8.08 39.96
CA VAL A 934 -6.33 -8.82 39.44
C VAL A 934 -6.91 -9.66 40.59
N GLU A 935 -8.21 -9.53 40.82
CA GLU A 935 -8.93 -10.22 41.87
C GLU A 935 -9.16 -11.71 41.52
N GLU A 936 -9.56 -12.51 42.50
CA GLU A 936 -9.81 -13.96 42.29
C GLU A 936 -10.91 -14.26 41.27
N ASP A 937 -11.84 -13.33 41.04
CA ASP A 937 -12.88 -13.45 40.01
C ASP A 937 -12.41 -13.02 38.60
N GLY A 938 -11.12 -12.66 38.45
CA GLY A 938 -10.51 -12.22 37.21
C GLY A 938 -10.70 -10.73 36.91
N SER A 939 -11.35 -9.97 37.80
CA SER A 939 -11.61 -8.54 37.59
C SER A 939 -10.42 -7.65 38.01
N ALA A 940 -10.28 -6.49 37.37
CA ALA A 940 -9.28 -5.47 37.74
C ALA A 940 -9.86 -4.06 37.62
N HIS A 941 -9.41 -3.14 38.47
CA HIS A 941 -9.85 -1.74 38.50
C HIS A 941 -8.69 -0.86 38.93
N PHE A 942 -8.22 0.03 38.04
CA PHE A 942 -6.97 0.76 38.26
C PHE A 942 -6.89 2.09 37.51
N VAL A 943 -6.03 2.98 38.02
CA VAL A 943 -5.71 4.28 37.44
C VAL A 943 -4.54 4.13 36.47
N VAL A 944 -4.61 4.82 35.34
CA VAL A 944 -3.54 4.89 34.32
C VAL A 944 -3.27 6.35 33.95
N PRO A 945 -2.06 6.69 33.46
CA PRO A 945 -1.85 8.02 32.89
C PRO A 945 -2.66 8.17 31.60
N ALA A 946 -3.29 9.33 31.45
CA ALA A 946 -4.04 9.70 30.26
C ALA A 946 -3.15 10.40 29.23
N ASN A 947 -3.69 10.57 28.02
CA ASN A 947 -3.04 11.23 26.88
C ASN A 947 -1.71 10.58 26.48
N LYS A 948 -1.63 9.26 26.65
CA LYS A 948 -0.49 8.40 26.36
C LYS A 948 -0.99 7.13 25.68
N GLU A 949 -0.20 6.59 24.77
CA GLU A 949 -0.48 5.28 24.18
C GLU A 949 -0.11 4.17 25.16
N LEU A 950 -1.12 3.39 25.55
CA LEU A 950 -1.06 2.34 26.55
C LEU A 950 -1.23 0.95 25.94
N PHE A 951 -0.60 0.00 26.60
CA PHE A 951 -0.47 -1.39 26.20
C PHE A 951 -0.54 -2.26 27.46
N PHE A 952 -1.17 -3.44 27.38
CA PHE A 952 -1.43 -4.29 28.55
C PHE A 952 -0.87 -5.71 28.40
N GLN A 953 -0.41 -6.28 29.51
CA GLN A 953 -0.04 -7.70 29.64
C GLN A 953 -0.74 -8.33 30.84
N ALA A 954 -1.24 -9.55 30.67
CA ALA A 954 -1.78 -10.35 31.77
C ALA A 954 -0.64 -11.16 32.41
N ILE A 955 -0.40 -10.96 33.70
CA ILE A 955 0.71 -11.53 34.45
C ILE A 955 0.18 -12.58 35.44
N ASP A 956 0.81 -13.74 35.48
CA ASP A 956 0.40 -14.85 36.33
C ASP A 956 1.01 -14.85 37.74
N GLN A 957 0.70 -15.89 38.52
CA GLN A 957 1.20 -16.08 39.88
C GLN A 957 2.73 -16.27 40.00
N GLU A 958 3.44 -16.52 38.91
CA GLU A 958 4.89 -16.64 38.85
C GLU A 958 5.56 -15.32 38.40
N GLY A 959 4.78 -14.28 38.11
CA GLY A 959 5.27 -12.99 37.63
C GLY A 959 5.56 -12.94 36.12
N LEU A 960 5.06 -13.91 35.34
CA LEU A 960 5.35 -14.02 33.91
C LEU A 960 4.17 -13.53 33.06
N ALA A 961 4.45 -12.86 31.94
CA ALA A 961 3.42 -12.53 30.98
C ALA A 961 2.88 -13.78 30.28
N VAL A 962 1.56 -13.96 30.35
CA VAL A 962 0.88 -15.08 29.68
C VAL A 962 0.32 -14.63 28.33
N GLN A 963 -0.20 -13.41 28.25
CA GLN A 963 -0.69 -12.81 27.03
C GLN A 963 -0.33 -11.33 27.00
N SER A 964 0.06 -10.87 25.83
CA SER A 964 0.35 -9.48 25.53
C SER A 964 -0.63 -8.96 24.49
N MET A 965 -1.10 -7.73 24.69
CA MET A 965 -1.79 -6.98 23.63
C MET A 965 -0.84 -6.85 22.43
N ARG A 966 -1.37 -6.97 21.21
CA ARG A 966 -0.64 -6.64 19.97
C ARG A 966 -1.42 -5.58 19.25
N SER A 967 -1.49 -4.41 19.85
CA SER A 967 -2.25 -3.20 19.51
C SER A 967 -1.93 -2.20 20.62
N ALA A 968 -2.50 -1.00 20.58
CA ALA A 968 -2.50 -0.11 21.71
C ALA A 968 -3.82 0.65 21.84
N THR A 969 -4.03 1.24 23.00
CA THR A 969 -5.16 2.13 23.29
C THR A 969 -4.64 3.41 23.92
N TYR A 970 -5.51 4.37 24.16
CA TYR A 970 -5.23 5.57 24.93
C TYR A 970 -6.51 6.00 25.62
N LEU A 971 -6.36 6.79 26.68
CA LEU A 971 -7.49 7.36 27.40
C LEU A 971 -7.25 8.85 27.59
N HIS A 972 -8.33 9.62 27.67
CA HIS A 972 -8.28 11.04 27.96
C HIS A 972 -8.43 11.33 29.46
N GLU A 973 -8.04 12.53 29.90
CA GLU A 973 -8.14 12.96 31.30
C GLU A 973 -9.58 12.78 31.82
N GLY A 974 -9.75 12.01 32.89
CA GLY A 974 -11.05 11.72 33.51
C GLY A 974 -11.87 10.62 32.83
N GLU A 975 -11.39 10.03 31.73
CA GLU A 975 -12.08 8.92 31.05
C GLU A 975 -12.17 7.67 31.94
N ARG A 976 -13.28 6.93 31.79
CA ARG A 976 -13.51 5.63 32.43
C ARG A 976 -13.74 4.58 31.36
N LEU A 977 -12.73 3.75 31.10
CA LEU A 977 -12.79 2.67 30.12
C LEU A 977 -13.22 1.37 30.81
N VAL A 978 -14.16 0.65 30.19
CA VAL A 978 -14.54 -0.70 30.61
C VAL A 978 -14.19 -1.69 29.51
N CYS A 979 -13.45 -2.73 29.86
CA CYS A 979 -13.16 -3.88 29.03
C CYS A 979 -13.90 -5.09 29.59
N LEU A 980 -14.64 -5.82 28.75
CA LEU A 980 -15.34 -7.02 29.23
C LEU A 980 -14.34 -8.16 29.48
N GLY A 981 -13.33 -8.28 28.62
CA GLY A 981 -12.31 -9.30 28.72
C GLY A 981 -10.99 -8.94 28.03
N CYS A 982 -10.09 -9.92 27.90
CA CYS A 982 -8.82 -9.77 27.22
C CYS A 982 -8.96 -10.24 25.75
N HIS A 983 -9.23 -9.30 24.86
CA HIS A 983 -9.60 -9.58 23.46
C HIS A 983 -10.87 -10.46 23.37
N GLU A 984 -11.93 -10.10 24.11
CA GLU A 984 -13.20 -10.83 24.06
C GLU A 984 -13.82 -10.84 22.65
N PRO A 985 -14.60 -11.88 22.29
CA PRO A 985 -15.38 -11.89 21.05
C PRO A 985 -16.37 -10.72 20.98
N LYS A 986 -16.10 -9.73 20.11
CA LYS A 986 -16.88 -8.48 20.01
C LYS A 986 -18.36 -8.64 19.63
N HIS A 987 -18.70 -9.71 18.91
CA HIS A 987 -20.09 -9.98 18.47
C HIS A 987 -20.88 -10.81 19.48
N ARG A 988 -20.25 -11.25 20.58
CA ARG A 988 -20.95 -11.97 21.63
C ARG A 988 -21.61 -10.95 22.56
N SER A 989 -22.90 -11.11 22.80
CA SER A 989 -23.63 -10.30 23.77
C SER A 989 -22.92 -10.33 25.13
N PRO A 990 -22.84 -9.20 25.85
CA PRO A 990 -22.30 -9.18 27.20
C PRO A 990 -23.01 -10.20 28.08
N GLN A 991 -22.24 -11.02 28.79
CA GLN A 991 -22.81 -11.99 29.71
C GLN A 991 -23.32 -11.24 30.96
N PRO A 992 -24.53 -11.55 31.47
CA PRO A 992 -25.05 -10.90 32.66
C PRO A 992 -24.14 -11.23 33.85
N VAL A 993 -23.51 -10.19 34.41
CA VAL A 993 -22.70 -10.35 35.62
C VAL A 993 -23.66 -10.53 36.80
N ARG A 994 -23.66 -11.73 37.40
CA ARG A 994 -24.59 -12.08 38.50
C ARG A 994 -24.29 -11.32 39.80
N THR A 995 -23.08 -10.80 39.94
CA THR A 995 -22.58 -10.07 41.11
C THR A 995 -21.64 -8.97 40.64
N THR A 996 -21.58 -7.83 41.33
CA THR A 996 -20.57 -6.80 41.01
C THR A 996 -19.16 -7.39 41.12
N PRO A 997 -18.31 -7.25 40.08
CA PRO A 997 -16.92 -7.73 40.11
C PRO A 997 -16.18 -7.23 41.34
N LEU A 998 -15.32 -8.06 41.92
CA LEU A 998 -14.60 -7.76 43.17
C LEU A 998 -13.81 -6.45 43.09
N ALA A 999 -13.15 -6.20 41.96
CA ALA A 999 -12.31 -5.00 41.79
C ALA A 999 -13.13 -3.70 41.79
N LEU A 1000 -14.40 -3.77 41.36
CA LEU A 1000 -15.32 -2.62 41.35
C LEU A 1000 -15.96 -2.33 42.71
N ARG A 1001 -15.69 -3.14 43.73
CA ARG A 1001 -16.16 -2.91 45.11
C ARG A 1001 -15.21 -2.03 45.93
N ARG A 1002 -14.11 -1.58 45.32
CA ARG A 1002 -13.10 -0.71 45.91
C ARG A 1002 -12.71 0.37 44.93
N GLU A 1003 -12.05 1.41 45.45
CA GLU A 1003 -11.42 2.44 44.63
C GLU A 1003 -10.38 1.82 43.67
N PRO A 1004 -10.17 2.45 42.49
CA PRO A 1004 -9.20 1.96 41.52
C PRO A 1004 -7.79 1.97 42.11
N SER A 1005 -7.06 0.87 41.91
CA SER A 1005 -5.67 0.75 42.35
C SER A 1005 -4.77 1.73 41.61
N ARG A 1006 -3.83 2.34 42.31
CA ARG A 1006 -2.67 2.99 41.67
C ARG A 1006 -1.68 1.93 41.21
N LEU A 1007 -0.95 2.20 40.13
CA LEU A 1007 0.07 1.30 39.62
C LEU A 1007 1.21 1.17 40.63
N THR A 1008 1.64 -0.07 40.88
CA THR A 1008 2.88 -0.35 41.61
C THR A 1008 4.05 -0.27 40.63
N PRO A 1009 5.03 0.63 40.83
CA PRO A 1009 6.20 0.71 39.95
C PRO A 1009 6.99 -0.60 39.92
N ASP A 1010 7.59 -0.90 38.77
CA ASP A 1010 8.43 -2.08 38.57
C ASP A 1010 9.92 -1.76 38.89
N VAL A 1011 10.82 -2.73 38.73
CA VAL A 1011 12.26 -2.61 39.06
C VAL A 1011 12.99 -1.58 38.19
N ASP A 1012 14.10 -1.06 38.70
CA ASP A 1012 14.97 -0.13 37.97
C ASP A 1012 15.36 -0.67 36.58
N GLY A 1013 15.38 0.23 35.59
CA GLY A 1013 15.64 -0.10 34.19
C GLY A 1013 14.41 -0.52 33.38
N THR A 1014 13.20 -0.52 33.95
CA THR A 1014 11.94 -0.74 33.21
C THR A 1014 11.20 0.55 32.82
N ASN A 1015 11.45 1.67 33.54
CA ASN A 1015 10.90 2.99 33.26
C ASN A 1015 11.86 4.12 33.73
N PRO A 1016 12.59 4.79 32.80
CA PRO A 1016 12.67 4.46 31.38
C PRO A 1016 13.36 3.10 31.15
N PHE A 1017 12.94 2.39 30.11
CA PHE A 1017 13.50 1.07 29.79
C PHE A 1017 14.99 1.17 29.41
N SER A 1018 15.83 0.26 29.93
CA SER A 1018 17.27 0.26 29.65
C SER A 1018 17.90 -1.10 29.97
N TYR A 1019 18.32 -1.85 28.95
CA TYR A 1019 19.03 -3.12 29.15
C TYR A 1019 20.31 -2.99 29.99
N PRO A 1020 21.15 -1.95 29.81
CA PRO A 1020 22.32 -1.72 30.65
C PRO A 1020 22.03 -1.56 32.15
N ARG A 1021 20.83 -1.14 32.53
CA ARG A 1021 20.37 -1.01 33.93
C ARG A 1021 19.57 -2.22 34.39
N LEU A 1022 18.75 -2.79 33.50
CA LEU A 1022 17.83 -3.87 33.82
C LEU A 1022 18.52 -5.24 33.86
N VAL A 1023 19.27 -5.59 32.81
CA VAL A 1023 19.74 -6.97 32.58
C VAL A 1023 21.23 -7.11 32.84
N GLN A 1024 22.05 -6.20 32.32
CA GLN A 1024 23.51 -6.33 32.43
C GLN A 1024 23.99 -6.47 33.89
N PRO A 1025 23.44 -5.76 34.89
CA PRO A 1025 23.87 -5.94 36.28
C PRO A 1025 23.60 -7.36 36.83
N VAL A 1026 22.55 -8.03 36.35
CA VAL A 1026 22.29 -9.44 36.71
C VAL A 1026 23.39 -10.34 36.13
N LEU A 1027 23.74 -10.13 34.86
CA LEU A 1027 24.80 -10.90 34.20
C LEU A 1027 26.16 -10.66 34.83
N ASP A 1028 26.49 -9.41 35.17
CA ASP A 1028 27.74 -9.01 35.82
C ASP A 1028 27.92 -9.73 37.17
N ARG A 1029 26.83 -9.88 37.95
CA ARG A 1029 26.84 -10.57 39.24
C ARG A 1029 26.98 -12.09 39.12
N HIS A 1030 26.28 -12.71 38.17
CA HIS A 1030 26.04 -14.16 38.21
C HIS A 1030 26.64 -14.95 37.05
N CYS A 1031 26.99 -14.31 35.94
CA CYS A 1031 27.31 -15.02 34.69
C CYS A 1031 28.68 -14.65 34.10
N VAL A 1032 29.04 -13.36 34.11
CA VAL A 1032 30.20 -12.83 33.36
C VAL A 1032 31.51 -13.53 33.74
N GLN A 1033 31.76 -13.75 35.03
CA GLN A 1033 33.02 -14.34 35.50
C GLN A 1033 33.23 -15.76 34.94
N CYS A 1034 32.23 -16.63 35.06
CA CYS A 1034 32.31 -18.01 34.58
C CYS A 1034 32.40 -18.07 33.05
N HIS A 1035 31.58 -17.28 32.35
CA HIS A 1035 31.64 -17.19 30.89
C HIS A 1035 32.99 -16.66 30.38
N ALA A 1036 33.64 -15.77 31.13
CA ALA A 1036 34.98 -15.27 30.80
C ALA A 1036 36.09 -16.31 31.02
N GLN A 1037 35.88 -17.32 31.88
CA GLN A 1037 36.81 -18.44 32.11
C GLN A 1037 36.68 -19.54 31.05
N HIS A 1038 35.51 -19.67 30.43
CA HIS A 1038 35.20 -20.73 29.45
C HIS A 1038 34.87 -20.16 28.06
N ARG A 1039 35.68 -19.21 27.58
CA ARG A 1039 35.43 -18.46 26.31
C ARG A 1039 35.35 -19.34 25.06
N ASP A 1040 35.94 -20.54 25.12
CA ASP A 1040 35.91 -21.55 24.07
C ASP A 1040 34.57 -22.30 23.99
N LYS A 1041 33.75 -22.25 25.05
CA LYS A 1041 32.50 -23.03 25.18
C LYS A 1041 31.28 -22.20 25.53
N ALA A 1042 31.45 -20.95 25.95
CA ALA A 1042 30.39 -20.10 26.44
C ALA A 1042 30.31 -18.78 25.66
N PRO A 1043 29.10 -18.23 25.42
CA PRO A 1043 28.94 -16.93 24.78
C PRO A 1043 29.50 -15.80 25.65
N ASN A 1044 29.93 -14.71 25.01
CA ASN A 1044 30.42 -13.53 25.72
C ASN A 1044 29.26 -12.73 26.33
N LEU A 1045 29.17 -12.74 27.67
CA LEU A 1045 28.15 -12.01 28.42
C LEU A 1045 28.63 -10.70 29.04
N ALA A 1046 29.86 -10.26 28.71
CA ALA A 1046 30.36 -8.97 29.15
C ALA A 1046 29.72 -7.81 28.36
N ARG A 1047 30.03 -6.59 28.80
CA ARG A 1047 29.66 -5.36 28.08
C ARG A 1047 30.38 -5.24 26.74
N GLU A 1048 31.66 -5.58 26.71
CA GLU A 1048 32.55 -5.40 25.56
C GLU A 1048 32.82 -6.71 24.79
N PRO A 1049 33.09 -6.64 23.47
CA PRO A 1049 33.07 -5.43 22.64
C PRO A 1049 31.65 -4.95 22.34
N ILE A 1050 31.44 -3.63 22.29
CA ILE A 1050 30.21 -3.05 21.75
C ILE A 1050 30.18 -3.28 20.24
N VAL A 1051 29.20 -4.06 19.78
CA VAL A 1051 28.98 -4.39 18.35
C VAL A 1051 27.56 -4.00 17.99
N ARG A 1052 27.39 -3.32 16.84
CA ARG A 1052 26.09 -2.76 16.39
C ARG A 1052 25.44 -1.83 17.42
N LYS A 1053 26.27 -1.14 18.22
CA LYS A 1053 25.82 -0.30 19.35
C LYS A 1053 25.08 -1.09 20.44
N TRP A 1054 25.31 -2.39 20.59
CA TRP A 1054 24.80 -3.17 21.72
C TRP A 1054 25.95 -3.83 22.46
N TYR A 1055 25.73 -4.15 23.74
CA TYR A 1055 26.70 -4.93 24.52
C TYR A 1055 26.93 -6.31 23.91
N ALA A 1056 28.10 -6.90 24.16
CA ALA A 1056 28.40 -8.26 23.70
C ALA A 1056 27.39 -9.29 24.26
N SER A 1057 26.96 -9.10 25.51
CA SER A 1057 25.89 -9.87 26.15
C SER A 1057 24.59 -9.90 25.36
N TYR A 1058 24.11 -8.74 24.93
CA TYR A 1058 22.87 -8.62 24.16
C TYR A 1058 23.01 -9.29 22.80
N ASN A 1059 24.11 -9.02 22.09
CA ASN A 1059 24.40 -9.65 20.79
C ASN A 1059 24.45 -11.19 20.90
N SER A 1060 24.91 -11.71 22.04
CA SER A 1060 24.96 -13.16 22.28
C SER A 1060 23.62 -13.75 22.69
N LEU A 1061 22.86 -13.06 23.55
CA LEU A 1061 21.64 -13.59 24.16
C LEU A 1061 20.40 -13.35 23.30
N ALA A 1062 20.18 -12.12 22.83
CA ALA A 1062 18.91 -11.73 22.25
C ALA A 1062 18.52 -12.56 21.01
N PRO A 1063 19.42 -12.78 20.02
CA PRO A 1063 19.04 -13.54 18.82
C PRO A 1063 18.77 -15.02 19.10
N GLN A 1064 19.57 -15.65 19.97
CA GLN A 1064 19.56 -17.10 20.17
C GLN A 1064 18.65 -17.55 21.30
N PHE A 1065 18.55 -16.77 22.38
CA PHE A 1065 17.91 -17.15 23.63
C PHE A 1065 16.77 -16.21 24.06
N GLY A 1066 16.71 -14.99 23.50
CA GLY A 1066 15.65 -14.02 23.77
C GLY A 1066 14.28 -14.42 23.20
N PHE A 1067 13.31 -13.54 23.42
CA PHE A 1067 11.98 -13.59 22.81
C PHE A 1067 11.79 -12.39 21.88
N HIS A 1068 11.75 -12.64 20.58
CA HIS A 1068 11.52 -11.63 19.53
C HIS A 1068 10.60 -12.15 18.41
N ASP A 1069 10.02 -13.34 18.56
CA ASP A 1069 9.09 -13.91 17.60
C ASP A 1069 7.86 -14.47 18.29
N TYR A 1070 6.70 -13.98 17.87
CA TYR A 1070 5.39 -14.43 18.33
C TYR A 1070 4.95 -15.75 17.67
N GLY A 1071 5.60 -16.20 16.60
CA GLY A 1071 5.25 -17.38 15.80
C GLY A 1071 3.97 -17.23 14.94
N ASP A 1072 3.12 -16.26 15.28
CA ASP A 1072 1.93 -15.83 14.55
C ASP A 1072 2.12 -14.36 14.14
N PRO A 1073 1.86 -13.92 12.90
CA PRO A 1073 2.05 -12.51 12.51
C PRO A 1073 1.00 -11.51 13.03
N TYR A 1074 -0.10 -11.99 13.61
CA TYR A 1074 -1.28 -11.17 13.91
C TYR A 1074 -1.73 -11.26 15.37
N ARG A 1075 -1.62 -12.43 16.00
CA ARG A 1075 -2.18 -12.71 17.34
C ARG A 1075 -1.14 -13.15 18.35
N THR A 1076 -1.38 -12.87 19.62
CA THR A 1076 -0.67 -13.54 20.70
C THR A 1076 -1.37 -14.86 21.01
N THR A 1077 -0.61 -15.93 21.22
CA THR A 1077 -1.15 -17.20 21.73
C THR A 1077 -0.89 -17.27 23.24
N PRO A 1078 -1.92 -17.30 24.09
CA PRO A 1078 -1.73 -17.35 25.54
C PRO A 1078 -0.80 -18.49 25.99
N GLY A 1079 0.19 -18.17 26.81
CA GLY A 1079 1.22 -19.09 27.31
C GLY A 1079 2.41 -19.32 26.38
N GLN A 1080 2.39 -18.78 25.16
CA GLN A 1080 3.48 -18.86 24.18
C GLN A 1080 4.09 -17.48 23.91
N PHE A 1081 4.29 -16.69 24.97
CA PHE A 1081 4.78 -15.33 24.88
C PHE A 1081 5.88 -15.04 25.91
N GLY A 1082 6.76 -14.10 25.59
CA GLY A 1082 7.68 -13.48 26.53
C GLY A 1082 8.62 -14.49 27.19
N ALA A 1083 8.83 -14.33 28.50
CA ALA A 1083 9.70 -15.21 29.28
C ALA A 1083 9.27 -16.68 29.19
N ARG A 1084 7.97 -16.98 29.21
CA ARG A 1084 7.45 -18.36 29.14
C ARG A 1084 7.85 -19.10 27.86
N ALA A 1085 8.00 -18.36 26.77
CA ALA A 1085 8.35 -18.90 25.46
C ALA A 1085 9.83 -18.71 25.09
N SER A 1086 10.64 -18.10 25.95
CA SER A 1086 12.04 -17.87 25.66
C SER A 1086 12.91 -19.07 26.04
N LYS A 1087 13.91 -19.35 25.20
CA LYS A 1087 14.90 -20.40 25.50
C LYS A 1087 15.75 -20.04 26.72
N LEU A 1088 16.01 -18.75 26.95
CA LEU A 1088 16.79 -18.31 28.12
C LEU A 1088 16.10 -18.68 29.43
N TYR A 1089 14.81 -18.35 29.56
CA TYR A 1089 14.07 -18.60 30.79
C TYR A 1089 13.93 -20.10 31.04
N GLU A 1090 13.62 -20.87 30.00
CA GLU A 1090 13.53 -22.33 30.10
C GLU A 1090 14.86 -22.95 30.57
N LEU A 1091 15.97 -22.50 29.99
CA LEU A 1091 17.31 -22.96 30.36
C LEU A 1091 17.62 -22.67 31.82
N LEU A 1092 17.40 -21.43 32.29
CA LEU A 1092 17.66 -21.05 33.68
C LEU A 1092 16.75 -21.82 34.64
N ARG A 1093 15.49 -22.08 34.25
CA ARG A 1093 14.51 -22.77 35.09
C ARG A 1093 14.86 -24.25 35.29
N LYS A 1094 15.47 -24.89 34.28
CA LYS A 1094 16.00 -26.26 34.38
C LYS A 1094 17.26 -26.36 35.26
N GLY A 1095 17.86 -25.22 35.60
CA GLY A 1095 19.13 -25.11 36.30
C GLY A 1095 20.30 -24.90 35.34
N HIS A 1096 21.23 -24.03 35.74
CA HIS A 1096 22.42 -23.71 34.97
C HIS A 1096 23.66 -23.73 35.88
N TYR A 1097 24.28 -24.91 35.99
CA TYR A 1097 25.39 -25.18 36.91
C TYR A 1097 25.02 -24.78 38.36
N ASP A 1098 25.91 -24.03 39.04
CA ASP A 1098 25.73 -23.61 40.44
C ASP A 1098 25.01 -22.26 40.59
N VAL A 1099 24.51 -21.66 39.50
CA VAL A 1099 23.88 -20.34 39.53
C VAL A 1099 22.53 -20.41 40.25
N LYS A 1100 22.36 -19.56 41.27
CA LYS A 1100 21.09 -19.34 41.99
C LYS A 1100 20.74 -17.87 41.98
N LEU A 1101 19.72 -17.52 41.21
CA LEU A 1101 19.26 -16.13 41.10
C LEU A 1101 18.29 -15.79 42.25
N PRO A 1102 18.45 -14.63 42.91
CA PRO A 1102 17.42 -14.12 43.83
C PRO A 1102 16.14 -13.72 43.07
N PRO A 1103 14.98 -13.63 43.75
CA PRO A 1103 13.70 -13.35 43.10
C PRO A 1103 13.68 -12.09 42.23
N GLU A 1104 14.34 -11.00 42.67
CA GLU A 1104 14.43 -9.75 41.90
C GLU A 1104 15.22 -9.92 40.59
N ASP A 1105 16.29 -10.71 40.61
CA ASP A 1105 17.11 -10.96 39.41
C ASP A 1105 16.42 -11.90 38.43
N TRP A 1106 15.61 -12.84 38.93
CA TRP A 1106 14.67 -13.61 38.10
C TRP A 1106 13.68 -12.69 37.39
N HIS A 1107 13.05 -11.77 38.15
CA HIS A 1107 12.07 -10.84 37.63
C HIS A 1107 12.66 -9.91 36.57
N ARG A 1108 13.87 -9.37 36.79
CA ARG A 1108 14.59 -8.53 35.81
C ARG A 1108 14.77 -9.21 34.45
N LEU A 1109 15.14 -10.50 34.44
CA LEU A 1109 15.28 -11.27 33.21
C LEU A 1109 13.92 -11.56 32.57
N ALA A 1110 12.91 -11.91 33.39
CA ALA A 1110 11.57 -12.19 32.91
C ALA A 1110 10.92 -10.97 32.24
N VAL A 1111 10.92 -9.80 32.91
CA VAL A 1111 10.32 -8.57 32.36
C VAL A 1111 11.03 -8.09 31.10
N TRP A 1112 12.35 -8.29 30.98
CA TRP A 1112 13.08 -8.00 29.74
C TRP A 1112 12.59 -8.86 28.57
N LEU A 1113 12.40 -10.16 28.80
CA LEU A 1113 11.88 -11.10 27.80
C LEU A 1113 10.42 -10.80 27.45
N ASP A 1114 9.60 -10.45 28.44
CA ASP A 1114 8.20 -10.04 28.26
C ASP A 1114 8.08 -8.71 27.49
N CYS A 1115 9.11 -7.87 27.50
CA CYS A 1115 9.19 -6.63 26.73
C CYS A 1115 9.91 -6.86 25.38
N THR A 1116 9.70 -8.02 24.77
CA THR A 1116 10.25 -8.36 23.44
C THR A 1116 11.77 -8.19 23.34
N THR A 1117 12.49 -8.43 24.43
CA THR A 1117 13.96 -8.42 24.46
C THR A 1117 14.55 -7.07 24.01
N LEU A 1118 13.94 -5.95 24.43
CA LEU A 1118 14.42 -4.59 24.13
C LEU A 1118 15.85 -4.35 24.64
N PHE A 1119 16.63 -3.53 23.93
CA PHE A 1119 17.91 -3.00 24.42
C PHE A 1119 17.78 -1.55 24.88
N TYR A 1120 17.28 -0.68 24.00
CA TYR A 1120 17.14 0.76 24.23
C TYR A 1120 15.71 1.16 24.59
N GLY A 1121 15.60 2.13 25.49
CA GLY A 1121 14.34 2.81 25.82
C GLY A 1121 14.20 4.18 25.17
N VAL A 1122 14.95 4.47 24.11
CA VAL A 1122 14.99 5.77 23.40
C VAL A 1122 15.36 5.56 21.93
N TYR A 1123 14.86 6.45 21.06
CA TYR A 1123 15.16 6.41 19.63
C TYR A 1123 16.27 7.38 19.21
N GLU A 1124 16.58 8.37 20.04
CA GLU A 1124 17.65 9.32 19.79
C GLU A 1124 19.02 8.67 19.98
N LYS A 1125 19.96 8.97 19.06
CA LYS A 1125 21.31 8.41 19.08
C LYS A 1125 22.06 8.76 20.37
N GLU A 1126 22.03 10.04 20.74
CA GLU A 1126 22.70 10.58 21.92
C GLU A 1126 22.12 9.95 23.20
N GLY A 1127 20.81 9.73 23.22
CA GLY A 1127 20.13 9.02 24.30
C GLY A 1127 20.57 7.56 24.40
N GLY A 1128 20.71 6.86 23.28
CA GLY A 1128 21.25 5.50 23.25
C GLY A 1128 22.69 5.43 23.76
N GLU A 1129 23.55 6.36 23.34
CA GLU A 1129 24.94 6.46 23.83
C GLU A 1129 25.01 6.70 25.34
N ALA A 1130 24.09 7.50 25.90
CA ALA A 1130 23.95 7.70 27.33
C ALA A 1130 23.46 6.42 28.06
N GLN A 1131 22.46 5.73 27.51
CA GLN A 1131 22.01 4.45 28.06
C GLN A 1131 23.12 3.38 28.07
N LEU A 1132 24.02 3.36 27.07
CA LEU A 1132 25.21 2.49 27.07
C LEU A 1132 26.16 2.75 28.24
N ARG A 1133 26.11 3.93 28.87
CA ARG A 1133 26.87 4.26 30.09
C ARG A 1133 26.07 4.00 31.38
N GLY A 1134 24.85 3.47 31.26
CA GLY A 1134 23.95 3.23 32.38
C GLY A 1134 23.18 4.47 32.85
N GLU A 1135 23.20 5.57 32.09
CA GLU A 1135 22.47 6.79 32.40
C GLU A 1135 20.96 6.63 32.13
N THR A 1136 20.15 7.36 32.92
CA THR A 1136 18.69 7.42 32.74
C THR A 1136 18.35 8.48 31.69
N VAL A 1137 17.64 8.08 30.63
CA VAL A 1137 17.25 8.96 29.51
C VAL A 1137 15.79 8.74 29.16
N ARG A 1138 15.06 9.83 28.88
CA ARG A 1138 13.69 9.84 28.36
C ARG A 1138 13.69 10.44 26.94
N PRO A 1139 12.87 9.93 26.01
CA PRO A 1139 12.80 10.48 24.67
C PRO A 1139 12.06 11.82 24.67
N THR A 1140 12.29 12.58 23.62
CA THR A 1140 11.81 13.96 23.49
C THR A 1140 10.29 14.11 23.33
N LEU A 1141 9.60 13.06 22.85
CA LEU A 1141 8.15 13.05 22.59
C LEU A 1141 7.35 12.20 23.61
N GLU A 1142 7.92 11.90 24.79
CA GLU A 1142 7.26 11.09 25.83
C GLU A 1142 5.95 11.69 26.40
#